data_AF-A0A7V4LYV0-F1
#
_entry.id   AF-A0A7V4LYV0-F1
#
_cell.length_a   1.000
_cell.length_b   1.000
_cell.length_c   1.000
_cell.angle_alpha   90.00
_cell.angle_beta   90.00
_cell.angle_gamma   90.00
#
_symmetry.space_group_name_H-M   'P 1'
#
loop_
_entity.id
_entity.type
_entity.pdbx_description
1 polymer ?
#
loop_
_entity_poly.entity_id
_entity_poly.type
_entity_poly.pdbx_seq_one_letter_code
_entity_poly.pdbx_strand_id
1 'polypeptide(L)'
;MMLNKICAAGVIPAYNSANLQDYRGMAGYLLQWTGAIYDGADWISIVTWNDYNEDSALMPMRWPAGSERYLCTHDESFLHYTAFASAWFKTGRQPTIPQDTLFLTYRNRSKWQRRAWNGKEWVDVSLAAGRFDQIHDDVQDLVYLDSLLREPADAVVAVGGEDHSVNLPAGIGHAEIPMKPGVPRLIVRRSGRVLADMVGRKQIIETPTEQNSQVGYHAANRVWTCGIAIGPQAAVLEAESGVLGTGAVAIAIGRATAVRNSEIKDSGFMVKVEGLQTATYNIRIRYSNPNPDEARLTLFADGAPRAASDYPDFIPVFLPPTGPNEFQTASFFWSLYDQTRHLKLSWQPGSMWGRPDPSDNDRGCVLVDCIELVKVEPFLTDRSPSPLYPELVRIPGGTFIMGSNKGEPDEQPPHKVTISPFAIGRYEVTNEEFERYDPSHRAFRDGVSWRDREPVTRVSWIDAARYCNWLSEKNGLTPVYSEQPVRPDRPQEKVWVANLNADGFRLPTEAEWEYVASGRGEGRTYPWGNDPPQAGRHGRFSSDGASAPRLPAPATAECGVSVVGAYPDGASRDLVMDMAGNVAEWCTDWYWYPYPSEAQTDPCNQTPGNFRVIRGGSWGWYGTSQRCSDREFNSQNYPGHAYYGFRVAISDAGWKKISGQRAQE
;
A
#
# COMPACT_ATOMS: atom_id res chain seq x y z
N MET A 1 -5.94 -16.01 -5.15
CA MET A 1 -7.20 -15.28 -5.38
C MET A 1 -7.48 -14.13 -4.38
N MET A 2 -6.48 -13.50 -3.74
CA MET A 2 -6.69 -12.26 -2.96
C MET A 2 -5.46 -11.35 -3.04
N LEU A 3 -5.13 -10.85 -4.24
CA LEU A 3 -4.01 -9.92 -4.44
C LEU A 3 -4.43 -8.61 -5.14
N ASN A 4 -5.69 -8.49 -5.60
CA ASN A 4 -6.18 -7.35 -6.40
C ASN A 4 -6.99 -6.30 -5.62
N LYS A 5 -7.04 -6.41 -4.29
CA LYS A 5 -7.68 -5.41 -3.46
C LYS A 5 -6.77 -4.18 -3.37
N ILE A 6 -6.90 -3.29 -4.34
CA ILE A 6 -6.22 -1.99 -4.35
C ILE A 6 -6.86 -1.16 -3.23
N CYS A 7 -6.06 -0.81 -2.22
CA CYS A 7 -6.46 0.17 -1.23
C CYS A 7 -6.13 1.55 -1.78
N ALA A 8 -7.15 2.25 -2.24
CA ALA A 8 -7.45 3.45 -1.50
C ALA A 8 -8.58 3.00 -0.49
N ALA A 9 -8.86 3.58 0.68
CA ALA A 9 -10.05 3.43 1.54
C ALA A 9 -10.56 4.71 2.24
N GLY A 10 -11.69 5.25 1.82
CA GLY A 10 -12.25 6.55 2.19
C GLY A 10 -13.41 6.18 3.05
N VAL A 11 -13.04 5.69 4.21
CA VAL A 11 -13.94 5.28 5.25
C VAL A 11 -14.19 6.56 6.02
N ILE A 12 -15.04 7.41 5.45
CA ILE A 12 -15.30 8.77 5.92
C ILE A 12 -16.79 9.06 5.86
N PRO A 13 -17.38 9.40 7.01
CA PRO A 13 -18.59 10.20 7.08
C PRO A 13 -18.26 11.64 6.65
N ALA A 14 -18.56 11.95 5.38
CA ALA A 14 -18.71 13.26 4.70
C ALA A 14 -17.83 14.51 5.02
N TYR A 15 -18.01 15.48 4.12
CA TYR A 15 -17.23 16.66 3.76
C TYR A 15 -17.85 17.96 4.32
N ASN A 16 -17.03 18.90 4.81
CA ASN A 16 -17.32 20.34 4.91
C ASN A 16 -18.48 20.81 5.81
N SER A 17 -18.76 20.08 6.88
CA SER A 17 -19.57 20.60 8.00
C SER A 17 -18.94 20.11 9.30
N ALA A 18 -19.07 20.89 10.37
CA ALA A 18 -18.54 20.57 11.70
C ALA A 18 -19.28 19.37 12.33
N ASN A 19 -19.13 18.23 11.68
CA ASN A 19 -19.91 17.06 11.84
C ASN A 19 -19.28 16.21 12.93
N LEU A 20 -19.87 16.32 14.12
CA LEU A 20 -20.65 15.27 14.77
C LEU A 20 -20.76 13.86 14.10
N GLN A 21 -19.90 13.37 13.20
CA GLN A 21 -20.04 12.04 12.57
C GLN A 21 -18.92 11.05 12.96
N ASP A 22 -18.09 11.39 13.95
CA ASP A 22 -17.07 10.49 14.52
C ASP A 22 -17.74 9.42 15.38
N TYR A 23 -18.22 8.34 14.75
CA TYR A 23 -18.87 7.22 15.42
C TYR A 23 -17.82 6.34 16.12
N ARG A 24 -17.76 6.39 17.46
CA ARG A 24 -17.00 5.46 18.32
C ARG A 24 -15.48 5.36 18.05
N GLY A 25 -14.85 6.43 17.56
CA GLY A 25 -13.39 6.49 17.37
C GLY A 25 -12.84 5.41 16.41
N MET A 26 -11.67 4.84 16.73
CA MET A 26 -11.03 3.85 15.84
C MET A 26 -11.82 2.55 15.71
N ALA A 27 -12.65 2.18 16.69
CA ALA A 27 -13.51 1.02 16.57
C ALA A 27 -14.60 1.20 15.51
N GLY A 28 -15.22 2.37 15.41
CA GLY A 28 -16.15 2.66 14.32
C GLY A 28 -15.47 2.68 12.95
N TYR A 29 -14.22 3.16 12.89
CA TYR A 29 -13.40 3.08 11.69
C TYR A 29 -13.11 1.62 11.30
N LEU A 30 -12.72 0.76 12.24
CA LEU A 30 -12.52 -0.67 11.99
C LEU A 30 -13.82 -1.36 11.56
N LEU A 31 -14.96 -1.02 12.17
CA LEU A 31 -16.25 -1.60 11.83
C LEU A 31 -16.58 -1.41 10.35
N GLN A 32 -16.33 -0.21 9.81
CA GLN A 32 -16.53 0.05 8.38
C GLN A 32 -15.59 -0.79 7.51
N TRP A 33 -14.31 -0.92 7.89
CA TRP A 33 -13.37 -1.82 7.21
C TRP A 33 -13.85 -3.28 7.24
N THR A 34 -14.25 -3.76 8.41
CA THR A 34 -14.74 -5.15 8.56
C THR A 34 -16.03 -5.39 7.80
N GLY A 35 -16.93 -4.41 7.74
CA GLY A 35 -18.12 -4.46 6.88
C GLY A 35 -17.72 -4.65 5.42
N ALA A 36 -16.83 -3.80 4.89
CA ALA A 36 -16.34 -3.95 3.52
C ALA A 36 -15.61 -5.29 3.27
N ILE A 37 -14.88 -5.81 4.26
CA ILE A 37 -14.24 -7.12 4.19
C ILE A 37 -15.27 -8.25 4.10
N TYR A 38 -16.25 -8.25 4.99
CA TYR A 38 -17.27 -9.31 5.10
C TYR A 38 -18.29 -9.26 3.97
N ASP A 39 -18.60 -8.07 3.45
CA ASP A 39 -19.46 -7.87 2.29
C ASP A 39 -18.75 -8.21 0.97
N GLY A 40 -17.46 -8.56 1.02
CA GLY A 40 -16.70 -9.02 -0.14
C GLY A 40 -16.34 -7.90 -1.11
N ALA A 41 -16.18 -6.67 -0.63
CA ALA A 41 -15.85 -5.53 -1.49
C ALA A 41 -14.57 -5.81 -2.31
N ASP A 42 -14.65 -5.58 -3.62
CA ASP A 42 -13.55 -5.79 -4.57
C ASP A 42 -12.48 -4.69 -4.47
N TRP A 43 -12.93 -3.48 -4.12
CA TRP A 43 -12.10 -2.30 -3.91
C TRP A 43 -12.67 -1.46 -2.77
N ILE A 44 -11.82 -0.66 -2.16
CA ILE A 44 -12.20 0.44 -1.27
C ILE A 44 -11.48 1.69 -1.88
N SER A 45 -11.82 2.94 -1.54
CA SER A 45 -11.09 4.13 -2.07
C SER A 45 -10.86 5.27 -1.05
N ILE A 46 -9.60 5.63 -0.71
CA ILE A 46 -9.06 6.47 0.42
C ILE A 46 -9.11 7.82 -0.22
N VAL A 47 -10.26 8.44 -0.03
CA VAL A 47 -10.42 9.85 -0.29
C VAL A 47 -9.58 10.60 0.76
N THR A 48 -8.35 10.96 0.39
CA THR A 48 -7.48 11.89 1.14
C THR A 48 -7.56 13.30 0.53
N TRP A 49 -8.67 13.65 -0.12
CA TRP A 49 -8.82 14.98 -0.74
C TRP A 49 -8.56 16.07 0.30
N ASN A 50 -8.04 17.23 -0.13
CA ASN A 50 -7.52 18.30 0.72
C ASN A 50 -8.47 18.74 1.85
N ASP A 51 -9.76 18.50 1.71
CA ASP A 51 -10.81 18.89 2.65
C ASP A 51 -11.09 17.84 3.75
N TYR A 52 -10.48 16.64 3.69
CA TYR A 52 -10.43 15.73 4.85
C TYR A 52 -9.47 16.26 5.93
N ASN A 53 -8.50 17.08 5.52
CA ASN A 53 -7.50 17.66 6.41
C ASN A 53 -8.00 18.89 7.14
N GLU A 54 -9.07 19.52 6.64
CA GLU A 54 -9.62 20.73 7.26
C GLU A 54 -10.42 20.39 8.52
N ASP A 55 -10.91 19.14 8.70
CA ASP A 55 -11.75 18.78 9.87
C ASP A 55 -11.83 17.27 10.27
N SER A 56 -11.03 16.34 9.74
CA SER A 56 -11.09 14.93 10.17
C SER A 56 -10.28 14.58 11.42
N ALA A 57 -10.84 13.67 12.22
CA ALA A 57 -10.35 13.23 13.53
C ALA A 57 -9.15 12.24 13.49
N LEU A 58 -8.66 11.83 12.33
CA LEU A 58 -7.84 10.62 12.25
C LEU A 58 -6.59 10.72 11.36
N MET A 59 -6.47 11.66 10.41
CA MET A 59 -5.32 11.72 9.51
C MET A 59 -4.34 12.87 9.79
N PRO A 60 -3.01 12.63 9.68
CA PRO A 60 -2.00 13.68 9.65
C PRO A 60 -1.39 13.85 8.24
N MET A 61 -1.82 14.82 7.44
CA MET A 61 -1.11 15.39 6.25
C MET A 61 -2.03 16.47 5.57
N ARG A 62 -1.72 17.25 4.52
CA ARG A 62 -0.52 18.01 4.12
C ARG A 62 -0.87 19.00 2.97
N TRP A 63 -0.79 20.30 3.23
CA TRP A 63 -0.91 21.35 2.21
C TRP A 63 0.38 22.20 2.16
N PRO A 64 0.99 22.46 0.99
CA PRO A 64 2.21 23.27 0.88
C PRO A 64 2.01 24.78 1.10
N ALA A 65 0.78 25.28 1.09
CA ALA A 65 0.48 26.73 1.06
C ALA A 65 -0.53 27.20 2.15
N GLY A 66 -0.05 27.58 3.33
CA GLY A 66 -0.90 28.18 4.37
C GLY A 66 -0.17 28.32 5.71
N SER A 67 -0.78 29.03 6.66
CA SER A 67 -0.28 29.14 8.05
C SER A 67 -0.42 27.82 8.83
N GLU A 68 -1.33 26.93 8.44
CA GLU A 68 -1.62 25.71 9.21
C GLU A 68 -0.59 24.58 9.05
N ARG A 69 0.39 24.73 8.15
CA ARG A 69 1.49 23.77 7.90
C ARG A 69 2.36 23.52 9.15
N TYR A 70 2.21 24.33 10.21
CA TYR A 70 3.05 24.33 11.41
C TYR A 70 2.32 23.85 12.69
N LEU A 71 1.02 23.55 12.60
CA LEU A 71 0.21 22.97 13.69
C LEU A 71 0.17 21.43 13.65
N CYS A 72 0.94 20.80 12.76
CA CYS A 72 0.79 19.41 12.36
C CYS A 72 1.28 18.40 13.42
N THR A 73 0.39 17.76 14.15
CA THR A 73 0.73 16.60 15.00
C THR A 73 0.79 15.34 14.16
N HIS A 74 1.93 15.06 13.51
CA HIS A 74 2.15 13.83 12.71
C HIS A 74 2.30 12.59 13.60
N ASP A 75 1.26 12.30 14.38
CA ASP A 75 1.16 11.01 15.05
C ASP A 75 0.62 9.98 14.06
N GLU A 76 1.52 9.12 13.60
CA GLU A 76 1.24 8.09 12.60
C GLU A 76 0.51 6.87 13.18
N SER A 77 0.05 6.94 14.43
CA SER A 77 -0.64 5.84 15.11
C SER A 77 -1.87 5.36 14.34
N PHE A 78 -2.64 6.30 13.77
CA PHE A 78 -3.76 5.96 12.91
C PHE A 78 -3.33 5.21 11.62
N LEU A 79 -2.17 5.54 11.04
CA LEU A 79 -1.65 4.85 9.87
C LEU A 79 -1.29 3.41 10.21
N HIS A 80 -0.76 3.16 11.41
CA HIS A 80 -0.52 1.80 11.88
C HIS A 80 -1.84 1.01 11.99
N TYR A 81 -2.88 1.57 12.60
CA TYR A 81 -4.19 0.92 12.68
C TYR A 81 -4.82 0.67 11.28
N THR A 82 -4.66 1.63 10.36
CA THR A 82 -5.10 1.49 8.96
C THR A 82 -4.31 0.41 8.22
N ALA A 83 -3.01 0.26 8.50
CA ALA A 83 -2.18 -0.79 7.90
C ALA A 83 -2.66 -2.19 8.32
N PHE A 84 -3.12 -2.37 9.56
CA PHE A 84 -3.75 -3.62 10.03
C PHE A 84 -5.00 -3.97 9.22
N ALA A 85 -5.95 -3.03 9.13
CA ALA A 85 -7.20 -3.23 8.41
C ALA A 85 -6.97 -3.43 6.91
N SER A 86 -6.03 -2.69 6.32
CA SER A 86 -5.64 -2.83 4.91
C SER A 86 -5.00 -4.18 4.62
N ALA A 87 -4.16 -4.68 5.53
CA ALA A 87 -3.57 -6.01 5.44
C ALA A 87 -4.66 -7.09 5.46
N TRP A 88 -5.61 -6.99 6.41
CA TRP A 88 -6.77 -7.88 6.46
C TRP A 88 -7.59 -7.84 5.17
N PHE A 89 -7.94 -6.64 4.71
CA PHE A 89 -8.70 -6.49 3.48
C PHE A 89 -8.01 -7.18 2.31
N LYS A 90 -6.73 -6.90 2.09
CA LYS A 90 -5.93 -7.44 0.98
C LYS A 90 -5.87 -8.96 0.96
N THR A 91 -5.66 -9.59 2.11
CA THR A 91 -5.47 -11.04 2.21
C THR A 91 -6.78 -11.80 2.46
N GLY A 92 -7.86 -11.09 2.82
CA GLY A 92 -9.12 -11.61 3.35
C GLY A 92 -8.98 -12.43 4.63
N ARG A 93 -7.82 -12.32 5.30
CA ARG A 93 -7.55 -12.97 6.59
C ARG A 93 -6.98 -11.92 7.53
N GLN A 94 -7.50 -11.89 8.75
CA GLN A 94 -6.97 -10.99 9.77
C GLN A 94 -5.46 -11.27 9.94
N PRO A 95 -4.58 -10.26 9.81
CA PRO A 95 -3.15 -10.47 9.91
C PRO A 95 -2.79 -10.84 11.35
N THR A 96 -1.68 -11.55 11.51
CA THR A 96 -1.15 -11.83 12.84
C THR A 96 -0.65 -10.53 13.46
N ILE A 97 -0.84 -10.39 14.77
CA ILE A 97 -0.38 -9.23 15.54
C ILE A 97 1.07 -9.54 15.97
N PRO A 98 2.09 -8.90 15.37
CA PRO A 98 3.49 -9.22 15.68
C PRO A 98 3.93 -8.65 17.04
N GLN A 99 3.28 -7.57 17.44
CA GLN A 99 3.66 -6.72 18.55
C GLN A 99 2.40 -6.16 19.19
N ASP A 100 2.36 -6.11 20.53
CA ASP A 100 1.23 -5.51 21.22
C ASP A 100 1.25 -4.00 20.98
N THR A 101 0.14 -3.45 20.48
CA THR A 101 -0.02 -2.01 20.25
C THR A 101 -1.34 -1.52 20.84
N LEU A 102 -1.36 -0.29 21.35
CA LEU A 102 -2.57 0.35 21.88
C LEU A 102 -2.66 1.79 21.41
N PHE A 103 -3.88 2.32 21.42
CA PHE A 103 -4.23 3.64 20.95
C PHE A 103 -5.17 4.29 21.96
N LEU A 104 -4.79 5.46 22.46
CA LEU A 104 -5.63 6.27 23.34
C LEU A 104 -6.10 7.50 22.56
N THR A 105 -7.41 7.62 22.36
CA THR A 105 -7.99 8.60 21.44
C THR A 105 -9.07 9.42 22.13
N TYR A 106 -8.96 10.75 22.12
CA TYR A 106 -9.95 11.65 22.73
C TYR A 106 -9.91 13.04 22.11
N ARG A 107 -10.97 13.83 22.31
CA ARG A 107 -11.07 15.19 21.77
C ARG A 107 -10.87 16.22 22.86
N ASN A 108 -10.03 17.23 22.61
CA ASN A 108 -9.89 18.34 23.55
C ASN A 108 -10.97 19.39 23.27
N ARG A 109 -12.19 19.18 23.80
CA ARG A 109 -13.30 20.13 23.67
C ARG A 109 -14.10 20.28 24.95
N SER A 110 -14.75 21.44 25.10
CA SER A 110 -15.80 21.62 26.09
C SER A 110 -17.15 21.17 25.50
N LYS A 111 -17.93 20.41 26.27
CA LYS A 111 -19.31 19.99 25.93
C LYS A 111 -20.26 21.16 25.59
N TRP A 112 -19.91 22.38 25.99
CA TRP A 112 -20.71 23.60 25.80
C TRP A 112 -20.10 24.60 24.82
N GLN A 113 -19.15 24.18 23.97
CA GLN A 113 -18.47 25.09 23.05
C GLN A 113 -19.43 25.61 21.95
N ARG A 114 -20.18 26.64 22.31
CA ARG A 114 -21.05 27.44 21.43
C ARG A 114 -20.42 28.78 21.09
N ARG A 115 -19.24 29.08 21.67
CA ARG A 115 -18.51 30.34 21.49
C ARG A 115 -17.07 30.09 21.04
N ALA A 116 -16.59 30.89 20.09
CA ALA A 116 -15.21 30.94 19.63
C ALA A 116 -14.64 32.36 19.78
N TRP A 117 -13.33 32.52 19.88
CA TRP A 117 -12.63 33.78 20.06
C TRP A 117 -12.08 34.21 18.70
N ASN A 118 -12.62 35.30 18.16
CA ASN A 118 -12.26 35.78 16.81
C ASN A 118 -10.99 36.65 16.77
N GLY A 119 -10.18 36.63 17.84
CA GLY A 119 -9.02 37.51 18.03
C GLY A 119 -9.35 38.84 18.72
N LYS A 120 -10.62 39.13 19.03
CA LYS A 120 -11.04 40.34 19.75
C LYS A 120 -12.07 40.07 20.83
N GLU A 121 -13.03 39.21 20.55
CA GLU A 121 -14.12 38.86 21.46
C GLU A 121 -14.61 37.43 21.26
N TRP A 122 -15.38 36.94 22.22
CA TRP A 122 -16.06 35.66 22.13
C TRP A 122 -17.35 35.82 21.31
N VAL A 123 -17.45 35.13 20.18
CA VAL A 123 -18.60 35.12 19.27
C VAL A 123 -19.32 33.77 19.31
N ASP A 124 -20.63 33.77 19.13
CA ASP A 124 -21.42 32.52 19.03
C ASP A 124 -21.16 31.83 17.68
N VAL A 125 -20.92 30.52 17.72
CA VAL A 125 -20.71 29.68 16.53
C VAL A 125 -22.02 28.95 16.22
N SER A 126 -22.60 29.22 15.05
CA SER A 126 -23.76 28.49 14.53
C SER A 126 -23.32 27.58 13.38
N LEU A 127 -23.52 26.27 13.52
CA LEU A 127 -23.32 25.33 12.42
C LEU A 127 -24.60 25.29 11.59
N ALA A 128 -24.53 25.74 10.34
CA ALA A 128 -25.66 25.63 9.42
C ALA A 128 -25.77 24.18 8.95
N ALA A 129 -26.85 23.49 9.29
CA ALA A 129 -27.12 22.15 8.78
C ALA A 129 -27.37 22.22 7.26
N GLY A 130 -26.48 21.64 6.46
CA GLY A 130 -26.72 21.47 5.04
C GLY A 130 -27.88 20.50 4.79
N ARG A 131 -28.63 20.69 3.69
CA ARG A 131 -29.77 19.82 3.31
C ARG A 131 -29.42 18.34 3.10
N PHE A 132 -28.14 17.98 3.08
CA PHE A 132 -27.62 16.65 2.80
C PHE A 132 -26.71 16.09 3.91
N ASP A 133 -26.57 16.80 5.03
CA ASP A 133 -25.73 16.35 6.14
C ASP A 133 -26.52 15.36 7.00
N GLN A 134 -26.07 14.09 7.05
CA GLN A 134 -26.51 13.14 8.07
C GLN A 134 -25.80 13.48 9.40
N ILE A 135 -26.30 14.46 10.13
CA ILE A 135 -25.72 14.81 11.44
C ILE A 135 -26.02 13.66 12.42
N HIS A 136 -24.98 12.97 12.88
CA HIS A 136 -25.05 12.02 13.99
C HIS A 136 -25.10 12.81 15.30
N ASP A 137 -26.29 13.04 15.86
CA ASP A 137 -26.47 13.80 17.11
C ASP A 137 -26.10 12.99 18.38
N ASP A 138 -25.54 11.79 18.19
CA ASP A 138 -25.19 10.82 19.23
C ASP A 138 -23.68 10.79 19.58
N VAL A 139 -22.86 11.70 19.05
CA VAL A 139 -21.43 11.78 19.41
C VAL A 139 -21.25 12.07 20.89
N GLN A 140 -20.64 11.12 21.60
CA GLN A 140 -20.38 11.21 23.03
C GLN A 140 -18.98 11.77 23.31
N ASP A 141 -18.87 12.54 24.39
CA ASP A 141 -17.59 12.98 24.95
C ASP A 141 -16.93 11.81 25.69
N LEU A 142 -16.11 11.05 24.97
CA LEU A 142 -15.45 9.85 25.45
C LEU A 142 -13.93 9.89 25.22
N VAL A 143 -13.21 9.16 26.06
CA VAL A 143 -11.85 8.69 25.82
C VAL A 143 -11.95 7.24 25.32
N TYR A 144 -11.44 6.99 24.13
CA TYR A 144 -11.41 5.67 23.50
C TYR A 144 -10.07 5.00 23.76
N LEU A 145 -10.11 3.71 24.12
CA LEU A 145 -8.95 2.84 24.22
C LEU A 145 -9.11 1.69 23.23
N ASP A 146 -8.29 1.70 22.18
CA ASP A 146 -8.22 0.62 21.18
C ASP A 146 -6.92 -0.15 21.34
N SER A 147 -6.93 -1.44 21.03
CA SER A 147 -5.76 -2.31 21.20
C SER A 147 -5.68 -3.43 20.17
N LEU A 148 -4.44 -3.78 19.82
CA LEU A 148 -4.07 -4.97 19.07
C LEU A 148 -3.09 -5.76 19.96
N LEU A 149 -3.56 -6.81 20.63
CA LEU A 149 -2.77 -7.57 21.60
C LEU A 149 -2.55 -9.02 21.16
N ARG A 150 -1.36 -9.58 21.42
CA ARG A 150 -1.08 -11.02 21.22
C ARG A 150 -1.75 -11.90 22.28
N GLU A 151 -1.84 -11.37 23.49
CA GLU A 151 -2.44 -12.02 24.65
C GLU A 151 -3.27 -11.01 25.45
N PRO A 152 -4.29 -11.45 26.20
CA PRO A 152 -5.11 -10.55 27.00
C PRO A 152 -4.27 -9.71 27.98
N ALA A 153 -4.77 -8.54 28.33
CA ALA A 153 -4.14 -7.63 29.30
C ALA A 153 -5.19 -6.82 30.06
N ASP A 154 -4.85 -6.39 31.26
CA ASP A 154 -5.66 -5.47 32.05
C ASP A 154 -5.19 -4.05 31.80
N ALA A 155 -6.11 -3.11 31.60
CA ALA A 155 -5.80 -1.69 31.44
C ALA A 155 -6.53 -0.85 32.48
N VAL A 156 -5.90 0.25 32.88
CA VAL A 156 -6.50 1.30 33.70
C VAL A 156 -6.35 2.61 32.94
N VAL A 157 -7.48 3.29 32.70
CA VAL A 157 -7.51 4.66 32.19
C VAL A 157 -7.90 5.59 33.34
N ALA A 158 -6.95 6.41 33.79
CA ALA A 158 -7.19 7.41 34.82
C ALA A 158 -7.49 8.77 34.20
N VAL A 159 -8.62 9.38 34.53
CA VAL A 159 -9.01 10.71 34.02
C VAL A 159 -9.97 11.39 35.01
N GLY A 160 -9.83 12.70 35.22
CA GLY A 160 -10.70 13.45 36.15
C GLY A 160 -10.64 12.99 37.60
N GLY A 161 -9.52 12.39 38.02
CA GLY A 161 -9.35 11.85 39.39
C GLY A 161 -10.01 10.48 39.61
N GLU A 162 -10.47 9.82 38.55
CA GLU A 162 -11.07 8.49 38.61
C GLU A 162 -10.28 7.47 37.79
N ASP A 163 -10.21 6.23 38.30
CA ASP A 163 -9.57 5.10 37.63
C ASP A 163 -10.64 4.20 37.00
N HIS A 164 -10.55 3.99 35.70
CA HIS A 164 -11.44 3.10 34.95
C HIS A 164 -10.70 1.83 34.55
N SER A 165 -11.03 0.70 35.17
CA SER A 165 -10.44 -0.60 34.85
C SER A 165 -11.13 -1.26 33.66
N VAL A 166 -10.35 -1.80 32.75
CA VAL A 166 -10.79 -2.41 31.49
C VAL A 166 -10.02 -3.71 31.26
N ASN A 167 -10.73 -4.78 30.90
CA ASN A 167 -10.09 -6.01 30.44
C ASN A 167 -9.99 -5.99 28.92
N LEU A 168 -8.77 -6.05 28.38
CA LEU A 168 -8.51 -6.07 26.95
C LEU A 168 -8.29 -7.51 26.46
N PRO A 169 -9.02 -7.98 25.44
CA PRO A 169 -8.86 -9.32 24.90
C PRO A 169 -7.55 -9.44 24.10
N ALA A 170 -7.14 -10.69 23.82
CA ALA A 170 -6.23 -10.95 22.71
C ALA A 170 -6.92 -10.61 21.37
N GLY A 171 -6.15 -10.20 20.38
CA GLY A 171 -6.68 -9.70 19.12
C GLY A 171 -7.02 -8.22 19.22
N ILE A 172 -8.22 -7.87 18.77
CA ILE A 172 -8.72 -6.49 18.70
C ILE A 172 -9.51 -6.20 19.98
N GLY A 173 -9.16 -5.16 20.71
CA GLY A 173 -9.88 -4.68 21.89
C GLY A 173 -10.31 -3.23 21.74
N HIS A 174 -11.43 -2.88 22.39
CA HIS A 174 -11.98 -1.53 22.43
C HIS A 174 -12.65 -1.25 23.78
N ALA A 175 -12.50 -0.04 24.30
CA ALA A 175 -13.22 0.46 25.45
C ALA A 175 -13.50 1.96 25.37
N GLU A 176 -14.58 2.35 26.03
CA GLU A 176 -15.08 3.72 26.10
C GLU A 176 -15.05 4.18 27.56
N ILE A 177 -14.45 5.34 27.81
CA ILE A 177 -14.29 5.92 29.14
C ILE A 177 -14.91 7.31 29.13
N PRO A 178 -15.72 7.69 30.14
CA PRO A 178 -16.26 9.04 30.24
C PRO A 178 -15.17 10.10 30.19
N MET A 179 -15.32 11.09 29.30
CA MET A 179 -14.37 12.19 29.23
C MET A 179 -14.56 13.13 30.43
N LYS A 180 -13.46 13.44 31.13
CA LYS A 180 -13.44 14.38 32.27
C LYS A 180 -12.25 15.34 32.14
N PRO A 181 -12.35 16.55 32.73
CA PRO A 181 -11.21 17.48 32.77
C PRO A 181 -9.97 16.84 33.40
N GLY A 182 -8.81 17.08 32.81
CA GLY A 182 -7.53 16.48 33.23
C GLY A 182 -6.78 15.82 32.08
N VAL A 183 -5.65 15.19 32.40
CA VAL A 183 -4.82 14.47 31.43
C VAL A 183 -5.13 12.98 31.52
N PRO A 184 -5.68 12.34 30.48
CA PRO A 184 -5.90 10.90 30.48
C PRO A 184 -4.57 10.15 30.65
N ARG A 185 -4.50 9.20 31.57
CA ARG A 185 -3.35 8.30 31.75
C ARG A 185 -3.77 6.86 31.50
N LEU A 186 -2.97 6.13 30.75
CA LEU A 186 -3.19 4.72 30.43
C LEU A 186 -2.07 3.87 31.05
N ILE A 187 -2.46 2.90 31.87
CA ILE A 187 -1.56 1.88 32.42
C ILE A 187 -2.05 0.51 31.96
N VAL A 188 -1.18 -0.28 31.32
CA VAL A 188 -1.51 -1.64 30.86
C VAL A 188 -0.66 -2.65 31.59
N ARG A 189 -1.25 -3.74 32.06
CA ARG A 189 -0.60 -4.82 32.77
C ARG A 189 -0.95 -6.17 32.17
N ARG A 190 0.00 -7.10 32.20
CA ARG A 190 -0.23 -8.52 31.93
C ARG A 190 0.40 -9.33 33.04
N SER A 191 -0.40 -10.16 33.70
CA SER A 191 0.04 -10.98 34.84
C SER A 191 0.75 -10.16 35.92
N GLY A 192 0.22 -8.96 36.23
CA GLY A 192 0.79 -8.03 37.23
C GLY A 192 1.99 -7.20 36.75
N ARG A 193 2.61 -7.52 35.61
CA ARG A 193 3.70 -6.73 35.03
C ARG A 193 3.15 -5.55 34.23
N VAL A 194 3.64 -4.33 34.51
CA VAL A 194 3.35 -3.14 33.69
C VAL A 194 4.00 -3.31 32.31
N LEU A 195 3.19 -3.31 31.27
CA LEU A 195 3.63 -3.33 29.88
C LEU A 195 3.75 -1.92 29.30
N ALA A 196 2.89 -1.01 29.77
CA ALA A 196 2.80 0.37 29.32
C ALA A 196 2.32 1.29 30.44
N ASP A 197 2.85 2.52 30.49
CA ASP A 197 2.41 3.61 31.36
C ASP A 197 2.66 4.92 30.62
N MET A 198 1.58 5.57 30.16
CA MET A 198 1.68 6.78 29.34
C MET A 198 0.54 7.75 29.65
N VAL A 199 0.70 8.99 29.21
CA VAL A 199 -0.34 10.00 29.25
C VAL A 199 -0.71 10.51 27.87
N GLY A 200 -1.95 10.98 27.77
CA GLY A 200 -2.43 11.73 26.62
C GLY A 200 -1.59 12.98 26.41
N ARG A 201 -1.41 13.37 25.14
CA ARG A 201 -0.61 14.55 24.75
C ARG A 201 -1.35 15.89 24.94
N LYS A 202 -2.61 15.87 25.38
CA LYS A 202 -3.42 17.05 25.69
C LYS A 202 -4.23 16.89 26.97
N GLN A 203 -4.37 18.00 27.67
CA GLN A 203 -5.30 18.11 28.78
C GLN A 203 -6.72 18.35 28.24
N ILE A 204 -7.70 17.59 28.71
CA ILE A 204 -9.12 17.87 28.54
C ILE A 204 -9.46 19.04 29.45
N ILE A 205 -10.04 20.10 28.89
CA ILE A 205 -10.40 21.32 29.60
C ILE A 205 -11.93 21.48 29.74
N GLU A 206 -12.37 22.08 30.84
CA GLU A 206 -13.80 22.33 31.07
C GLU A 206 -14.29 23.64 30.41
N THR A 207 -13.45 24.69 30.46
CA THR A 207 -13.79 26.05 30.01
C THR A 207 -12.97 26.41 28.77
N PRO A 208 -13.59 26.92 27.69
CA PRO A 208 -12.86 27.42 26.53
C PRO A 208 -11.83 28.49 26.89
N THR A 209 -10.64 28.40 26.30
CA THR A 209 -9.56 29.39 26.44
C THR A 209 -9.33 30.10 25.11
N GLU A 210 -8.80 31.32 25.10
CA GLU A 210 -8.43 32.02 23.85
C GLU A 210 -7.55 31.13 22.95
N GLN A 211 -6.60 30.42 23.55
CA GLN A 211 -5.69 29.51 22.86
C GLN A 211 -6.39 28.31 22.20
N ASN A 212 -7.43 27.76 22.82
CA ASN A 212 -8.24 26.67 22.24
C ASN A 212 -9.35 27.20 21.31
N SER A 213 -9.49 28.52 21.20
CA SER A 213 -10.65 29.18 20.61
C SER A 213 -10.33 30.04 19.36
N GLN A 214 -9.13 30.66 19.28
CA GLN A 214 -8.58 31.23 18.04
C GLN A 214 -8.44 30.15 16.95
N VAL A 215 -8.06 28.94 17.38
CA VAL A 215 -7.97 27.75 16.53
C VAL A 215 -9.33 27.05 16.42
N GLY A 216 -10.35 27.48 17.16
CA GLY A 216 -11.64 26.80 17.31
C GLY A 216 -12.47 26.69 16.03
N TYR A 217 -12.18 27.48 14.99
CA TYR A 217 -12.78 27.28 13.66
C TYR A 217 -12.28 26.02 12.94
N HIS A 218 -11.04 25.55 13.23
CA HIS A 218 -10.40 24.39 12.56
C HIS A 218 -9.90 23.29 13.54
N ALA A 219 -9.94 23.53 14.86
CA ALA A 219 -9.46 22.61 15.90
C ALA A 219 -10.56 22.03 16.80
N ALA A 220 -11.80 22.55 16.73
CA ALA A 220 -12.95 21.95 17.43
C ALA A 220 -13.24 20.50 16.98
N ASN A 221 -12.67 20.10 15.83
CA ASN A 221 -12.79 18.79 15.23
C ASN A 221 -11.55 17.89 15.40
N ARG A 222 -10.49 18.37 16.05
CA ARG A 222 -9.23 17.62 16.18
C ARG A 222 -9.27 16.61 17.32
N VAL A 223 -9.06 15.35 16.97
CA VAL A 223 -8.95 14.23 17.90
C VAL A 223 -7.49 13.91 18.15
N TRP A 224 -7.15 13.73 19.41
CA TRP A 224 -5.83 13.39 19.90
C TRP A 224 -5.72 11.89 20.01
N THR A 225 -4.93 11.31 19.13
CA THR A 225 -4.50 9.91 19.23
C THR A 225 -3.11 9.87 19.86
N CYS A 226 -2.87 8.89 20.72
CA CYS A 226 -1.55 8.53 21.22
C CYS A 226 -1.37 7.02 21.01
N GLY A 227 -0.37 6.62 20.22
CA GLY A 227 -0.05 5.21 20.02
C GLY A 227 1.08 4.74 20.93
N ILE A 228 1.01 3.47 21.30
CA ILE A 228 2.10 2.75 21.93
C ILE A 228 2.38 1.44 21.20
N ALA A 229 3.66 1.11 21.08
CA ALA A 229 4.12 -0.19 20.66
C ALA A 229 4.96 -0.82 21.76
N ILE A 230 4.62 -2.03 22.21
CA ILE A 230 5.32 -2.73 23.29
C ILE A 230 6.41 -3.62 22.69
N GLY A 231 7.66 -3.33 23.00
CA GLY A 231 8.79 -4.07 22.47
C GLY A 231 10.12 -3.62 23.04
N PRO A 232 11.22 -4.25 22.63
CA PRO A 232 12.56 -3.78 22.99
C PRO A 232 12.78 -2.37 22.43
N GLN A 233 13.46 -1.55 23.22
CA GLN A 233 13.89 -0.22 22.77
C GLN A 233 14.99 -0.40 21.72
N ALA A 234 14.81 0.24 20.57
CA ALA A 234 15.82 0.33 19.53
C ALA A 234 16.91 1.35 19.90
N ALA A 235 16.53 2.41 20.62
CA ALA A 235 17.45 3.36 21.23
C ALA A 235 16.81 4.01 22.46
N VAL A 236 17.66 4.37 23.44
CA VAL A 236 17.30 5.26 24.55
C VAL A 236 18.24 6.44 24.49
N LEU A 237 17.66 7.62 24.45
CA LEU A 237 18.34 8.89 24.32
C LEU A 237 18.16 9.64 25.62
N GLU A 238 19.09 9.41 26.55
CA GLU A 238 19.11 10.10 27.83
C GLU A 238 19.60 11.54 27.63
N ALA A 239 19.13 12.44 28.49
CA ALA A 239 19.33 13.86 28.26
C ALA A 239 20.47 14.46 29.05
N GLU A 240 21.67 14.76 28.53
CA GLU A 240 22.64 15.55 29.29
C GLU A 240 22.21 17.01 29.48
N SER A 241 22.75 17.67 30.50
CA SER A 241 22.02 18.68 31.22
C SER A 241 21.51 19.99 30.54
N GLY A 242 20.20 20.24 30.34
CA GLY A 242 19.61 21.56 30.00
C GLY A 242 18.08 21.80 30.20
N VAL A 243 17.70 23.06 30.48
CA VAL A 243 16.32 23.64 30.46
C VAL A 243 16.16 24.49 29.18
N LEU A 244 14.98 24.52 28.56
CA LEU A 244 14.69 25.26 27.32
C LEU A 244 13.85 26.53 27.60
N GLY A 245 14.39 27.72 27.32
CA GLY A 245 13.64 28.99 27.33
C GLY A 245 14.41 30.22 27.87
N THR A 246 14.00 31.44 27.47
CA THR A 246 14.68 32.68 27.85
C THR A 246 14.38 33.09 29.29
N GLY A 247 15.40 33.09 30.13
CA GLY A 247 15.35 33.52 31.52
C GLY A 247 15.47 32.34 32.49
N ALA A 248 16.71 32.04 32.87
CA ALA A 248 17.19 31.05 33.85
C ALA A 248 17.84 29.75 33.29
N VAL A 249 18.82 29.30 34.08
CA VAL A 249 19.97 28.41 33.85
C VAL A 249 19.62 26.95 33.47
N ALA A 250 20.47 26.33 32.65
CA ALA A 250 20.44 24.91 32.21
C ALA A 250 20.43 23.86 33.34
N ILE A 251 19.78 22.69 33.15
CA ILE A 251 20.29 21.30 33.42
C ILE A 251 19.18 20.21 33.13
N ALA A 252 19.60 18.98 32.80
CA ALA A 252 19.00 17.69 32.37
C ALA A 252 20.02 16.58 32.81
N ILE A 253 19.81 15.27 32.69
CA ILE A 253 20.88 14.29 33.00
C ILE A 253 20.92 13.01 32.11
N GLY A 254 22.09 12.66 31.50
CA GLY A 254 22.45 11.31 30.96
C GLY A 254 22.96 11.22 29.50
N ARG A 255 23.96 10.37 29.19
CA ARG A 255 24.98 10.53 28.11
C ARG A 255 24.48 10.83 26.66
N ALA A 256 24.67 12.09 26.26
CA ALA A 256 24.92 12.50 24.89
C ALA A 256 25.77 13.78 24.91
N THR A 257 26.81 13.88 24.06
CA THR A 257 27.64 15.10 23.94
C THR A 257 26.79 16.29 23.50
N ALA A 258 26.34 17.12 24.46
CA ALA A 258 25.66 18.37 24.20
C ALA A 258 26.66 19.39 23.62
N VAL A 259 26.52 19.73 22.34
CA VAL A 259 27.29 20.83 21.74
C VAL A 259 26.62 22.16 22.10
N ARG A 260 27.19 22.90 23.05
CA ARG A 260 26.79 24.30 23.30
C ARG A 260 27.38 25.16 22.18
N ASN A 261 26.54 25.64 21.25
CA ASN A 261 26.95 26.70 20.33
C ASN A 261 26.87 28.04 21.08
N SER A 262 28.03 28.67 21.30
CA SER A 262 28.19 29.84 22.16
C SER A 262 27.83 31.18 21.52
N GLU A 263 27.14 31.21 20.38
CA GLU A 263 26.69 32.45 19.75
C GLU A 263 25.26 32.28 19.21
N ILE A 264 24.31 33.01 19.84
CA ILE A 264 22.98 33.40 19.31
C ILE A 264 21.80 32.39 19.45
N LYS A 265 20.73 32.86 20.13
CA LYS A 265 19.26 32.58 20.01
C LYS A 265 18.64 31.17 19.87
N ASP A 266 19.38 30.06 19.79
CA ASP A 266 18.80 28.71 19.59
C ASP A 266 19.15 27.69 20.70
N SER A 267 18.42 27.71 21.84
CA SER A 267 18.54 26.66 22.87
C SER A 267 17.70 25.43 22.51
N GLY A 268 18.31 24.23 22.50
CA GLY A 268 17.65 22.96 22.12
C GLY A 268 18.32 21.70 22.70
N PHE A 269 17.52 20.66 22.96
CA PHE A 269 17.96 19.31 23.32
C PHE A 269 18.26 18.51 22.04
N MET A 270 19.53 18.24 21.73
CA MET A 270 19.93 17.49 20.53
C MET A 270 20.62 16.17 20.92
N VAL A 271 20.25 15.08 20.25
CA VAL A 271 20.83 13.76 20.48
C VAL A 271 21.25 13.12 19.17
N LYS A 272 22.44 12.50 19.18
CA LYS A 272 22.94 11.69 18.07
C LYS A 272 22.32 10.28 18.11
N VAL A 273 21.85 9.80 16.97
CA VAL A 273 21.33 8.45 16.78
C VAL A 273 22.19 7.70 15.77
N GLU A 274 22.48 6.42 16.06
CA GLU A 274 23.29 5.55 15.21
C GLU A 274 22.55 4.25 14.88
N GLY A 275 22.72 3.75 13.65
CA GLY A 275 22.21 2.44 13.25
C GLY A 275 20.68 2.34 13.10
N LEU A 276 19.97 3.47 12.99
CA LEU A 276 18.53 3.45 12.69
C LEU A 276 18.26 2.83 11.31
N GLN A 277 17.12 2.16 11.20
CA GLN A 277 16.58 1.66 9.94
C GLN A 277 15.46 2.60 9.51
N THR A 278 15.17 2.63 8.21
CA THR A 278 13.96 3.30 7.72
C THR A 278 12.73 2.53 8.20
N ALA A 279 12.02 3.08 9.19
CA ALA A 279 10.87 2.45 9.84
C ALA A 279 10.02 3.47 10.62
N THR A 280 8.79 3.08 10.97
CA THR A 280 7.99 3.78 11.98
C THR A 280 8.50 3.42 13.37
N TYR A 281 8.71 4.44 14.20
CA TYR A 281 9.10 4.28 15.60
C TYR A 281 8.02 4.84 16.50
N ASN A 282 7.74 4.12 17.59
CA ASN A 282 7.03 4.67 18.72
C ASN A 282 8.01 5.51 19.54
N ILE A 283 7.84 6.83 19.45
CA ILE A 283 8.60 7.83 20.20
C ILE A 283 7.96 7.96 21.58
N ARG A 284 8.75 7.81 22.64
CA ARG A 284 8.32 7.96 24.03
C ARG A 284 9.16 9.03 24.70
N ILE A 285 8.52 10.12 25.09
CA ILE A 285 9.19 11.24 25.76
C ILE A 285 8.80 11.19 27.22
N ARG A 286 9.76 10.90 28.08
CA ARG A 286 9.57 10.95 29.53
C ARG A 286 9.92 12.35 30.03
N TYR A 287 8.98 13.03 30.67
CA TYR A 287 9.09 14.45 30.98
C TYR A 287 8.37 14.83 32.28
N SER A 288 8.75 15.98 32.85
CA SER A 288 8.05 16.67 33.93
C SER A 288 7.73 18.09 33.50
N ASN A 289 6.45 18.47 33.55
CA ASN A 289 5.99 19.83 33.33
C ASN A 289 5.38 20.36 34.64
N PRO A 290 6.11 21.21 35.39
CA PRO A 290 5.62 21.78 36.64
C PRO A 290 4.62 22.93 36.44
N ASN A 291 4.46 23.41 35.20
CA ASN A 291 3.58 24.55 34.93
C ASN A 291 2.11 24.12 34.90
N PRO A 292 1.17 25.01 35.26
CA PRO A 292 -0.26 24.74 35.19
C PRO A 292 -0.76 24.60 33.74
N ASP A 293 0.00 25.11 32.77
CA ASP A 293 -0.32 25.06 31.35
C ASP A 293 0.54 24.01 30.62
N GLU A 294 0.00 23.49 29.53
CA GLU A 294 0.73 22.62 28.61
C GLU A 294 1.96 23.34 28.00
N ALA A 295 3.05 22.58 27.83
CA ALA A 295 4.15 23.01 26.98
C ALA A 295 3.93 22.52 25.55
N ARG A 296 4.38 23.32 24.58
CA ARG A 296 4.49 22.97 23.17
C ARG A 296 5.93 23.20 22.74
N LEU A 297 6.58 22.15 22.27
CA LEU A 297 7.95 22.16 21.76
C LEU A 297 7.99 21.54 20.36
N THR A 298 9.10 21.66 19.65
CA THR A 298 9.28 21.02 18.34
C THR A 298 10.42 20.00 18.35
N LEU A 299 10.13 18.76 17.95
CA LEU A 299 11.11 17.69 17.76
C LEU A 299 11.52 17.62 16.28
N PHE A 300 12.79 17.80 15.98
CA PHE A 300 13.37 17.74 14.63
C PHE A 300 14.13 16.43 14.43
N ALA A 301 14.21 15.95 13.19
CA ALA A 301 15.04 14.85 12.75
C ALA A 301 15.79 15.25 11.47
N ASP A 302 17.11 15.11 11.45
CA ASP A 302 17.88 15.34 10.23
C ASP A 302 17.82 14.12 9.27
N GLY A 303 18.37 14.29 8.07
CA GLY A 303 18.49 13.19 7.11
C GLY A 303 17.17 12.69 6.52
N ALA A 304 16.05 13.38 6.71
CA ALA A 304 14.80 13.08 6.01
C ALA A 304 15.01 13.11 4.47
N PRO A 305 14.30 12.27 3.69
CA PRO A 305 14.52 12.14 2.26
C PRO A 305 14.35 13.51 1.57
N ARG A 306 15.44 14.01 0.98
CA ARG A 306 15.55 15.33 0.33
C ARG A 306 14.71 15.49 -0.95
N ALA A 307 13.81 14.57 -1.26
CA ALA A 307 12.78 14.83 -2.27
C ALA A 307 11.94 15.99 -1.73
N ALA A 308 12.15 17.18 -2.31
CA ALA A 308 11.60 18.43 -1.81
C ALA A 308 10.10 18.25 -1.58
N SER A 309 9.69 18.33 -0.32
CA SER A 309 8.32 18.14 0.13
C SER A 309 7.76 16.72 0.10
N ASP A 310 8.37 15.68 0.71
CA ASP A 310 7.66 14.40 0.98
C ASP A 310 7.34 14.06 2.45
N TYR A 311 8.18 14.44 3.43
CA TYR A 311 7.87 14.22 4.87
C TYR A 311 8.41 15.36 5.74
N PRO A 312 7.76 15.69 6.87
CA PRO A 312 8.25 16.74 7.76
C PRO A 312 9.48 16.23 8.52
N ASP A 313 10.56 17.03 8.49
CA ASP A 313 11.76 16.86 9.29
C ASP A 313 11.55 17.34 10.75
N PHE A 314 10.31 17.69 11.13
CA PHE A 314 9.95 18.12 12.47
C PHE A 314 8.51 17.76 12.85
N ILE A 315 8.24 17.67 14.15
CA ILE A 315 6.92 17.45 14.72
C ILE A 315 6.72 18.30 15.99
N PRO A 316 5.64 19.10 16.09
CA PRO A 316 5.20 19.71 17.34
C PRO A 316 4.79 18.65 18.36
N VAL A 317 5.35 18.76 19.56
CA VAL A 317 5.12 17.90 20.71
C VAL A 317 4.41 18.70 21.79
N PHE A 318 3.27 18.17 22.25
CA PHE A 318 2.49 18.74 23.35
C PHE A 318 2.69 17.92 24.62
N LEU A 319 3.03 18.61 25.70
CA LEU A 319 3.45 18.03 26.98
C LEU A 319 2.61 18.66 28.10
N PRO A 320 1.46 18.05 28.46
CA PRO A 320 0.57 18.54 29.50
C PRO A 320 1.22 18.70 30.89
N PRO A 321 0.57 19.41 31.82
CA PRO A 321 1.03 19.49 33.21
C PRO A 321 1.18 18.10 33.83
N THR A 322 2.31 17.85 34.49
CA THR A 322 2.54 16.64 35.28
C THR A 322 2.59 16.93 36.78
N GLY A 323 2.86 18.18 37.16
CA GLY A 323 3.18 18.55 38.54
C GLY A 323 4.69 18.61 38.79
N PRO A 324 5.11 19.27 39.87
CA PRO A 324 6.53 19.45 40.18
C PRO A 324 7.21 18.13 40.51
N ASN A 325 8.30 17.80 39.81
CA ASN A 325 9.10 16.58 39.98
C ASN A 325 8.37 15.26 39.68
N GLU A 326 7.19 15.31 39.08
CA GLU A 326 6.47 14.12 38.61
C GLU A 326 6.77 13.89 37.14
N PHE A 327 7.30 12.71 36.82
CA PHE A 327 7.63 12.32 35.45
C PHE A 327 6.57 11.41 34.84
N GLN A 328 6.08 11.80 33.68
CA GLN A 328 5.11 11.07 32.89
C GLN A 328 5.67 10.82 31.49
N THR A 329 5.07 9.88 30.75
CA THR A 329 5.53 9.51 29.40
C THR A 329 4.48 9.88 28.37
N ALA A 330 4.79 10.82 27.49
CA ALA A 330 4.00 11.09 26.29
C ALA A 330 4.49 10.19 25.15
N SER A 331 3.57 9.70 24.31
CA SER A 331 3.93 8.79 23.23
C SER A 331 3.16 9.02 21.95
N PHE A 332 3.83 8.80 20.82
CA PHE A 332 3.29 8.93 19.47
C PHE A 332 4.12 8.12 18.48
N PHE A 333 3.59 7.87 17.28
CA PHE A 333 4.33 7.18 16.22
C PHE A 333 4.86 8.19 15.22
N TRP A 334 6.12 8.01 14.78
CA TRP A 334 6.75 8.83 13.77
C TRP A 334 7.77 8.03 12.95
N SER A 335 7.76 8.20 11.64
CA SER A 335 8.70 7.52 10.75
C SER A 335 10.05 8.23 10.70
N LEU A 336 11.10 7.46 10.99
CA LEU A 336 12.50 7.89 10.91
C LEU A 336 13.20 7.12 9.79
N TYR A 337 14.29 7.70 9.28
CA TYR A 337 15.00 7.16 8.13
C TYR A 337 16.38 6.65 8.54
N ASP A 338 16.91 5.71 7.77
CA ASP A 338 18.27 5.19 7.90
C ASP A 338 19.36 6.26 7.77
N GLN A 339 19.02 7.43 7.22
CA GLN A 339 19.88 8.61 7.11
C GLN A 339 19.79 9.55 8.32
N THR A 340 18.82 9.38 9.23
CA THR A 340 18.71 10.21 10.42
C THR A 340 19.89 9.95 11.36
N ARG A 341 20.55 11.03 11.77
CA ARG A 341 21.73 11.06 12.64
C ARG A 341 21.51 11.89 13.89
N HIS A 342 20.56 12.82 13.88
CA HIS A 342 20.28 13.72 14.99
C HIS A 342 18.77 13.91 15.18
N LEU A 343 18.33 13.81 16.43
CA LEU A 343 17.02 14.27 16.88
C LEU A 343 17.21 15.52 17.73
N LYS A 344 16.41 16.58 17.52
CA LYS A 344 16.50 17.83 18.29
C LYS A 344 15.13 18.25 18.82
N LEU A 345 14.88 18.16 20.12
CA LEU A 345 13.71 18.78 20.77
C LEU A 345 14.08 20.20 21.20
N SER A 346 13.45 21.22 20.64
CA SER A 346 13.80 22.61 20.96
C SER A 346 12.59 23.52 20.94
N TRP A 347 12.73 24.65 21.63
CA TRP A 347 11.82 25.78 21.49
C TRP A 347 12.17 26.56 20.23
N GLN A 348 11.16 26.88 19.41
CA GLN A 348 11.31 27.68 18.19
C GLN A 348 10.43 28.94 18.25
N PRO A 349 11.01 30.16 18.22
CA PRO A 349 10.26 31.41 18.15
C PRO A 349 9.74 31.67 16.74
N GLY A 350 8.44 31.92 16.61
CA GLY A 350 7.85 32.63 15.48
C GLY A 350 7.89 31.86 14.16
N SER A 351 6.94 32.18 13.29
CA SER A 351 6.83 31.58 11.96
C SER A 351 8.18 31.51 11.27
N MET A 352 8.58 30.31 10.85
CA MET A 352 9.76 30.10 10.01
C MET A 352 9.75 30.97 8.71
N TRP A 353 8.69 31.74 8.45
CA TRP A 353 8.42 32.50 7.22
C TRP A 353 7.75 33.89 7.41
N GLY A 354 7.78 34.49 8.61
CA GLY A 354 7.46 35.92 8.83
C GLY A 354 6.00 36.36 9.04
N ARG A 355 5.04 35.46 9.35
CA ARG A 355 3.69 35.82 9.84
C ARG A 355 3.56 35.51 11.34
N PRO A 356 3.39 36.51 12.22
CA PRO A 356 3.25 36.27 13.65
C PRO A 356 1.86 35.70 13.98
N ASP A 357 1.71 34.38 13.96
CA ASP A 357 0.59 33.67 14.58
C ASP A 357 1.01 33.23 16.00
N PRO A 358 0.36 33.72 17.07
CA PRO A 358 0.66 33.31 18.44
C PRO A 358 0.48 31.80 18.69
N SER A 359 -0.36 31.12 17.92
CA SER A 359 -0.61 29.67 18.04
C SER A 359 0.53 28.82 17.48
N ASP A 360 1.35 29.39 16.59
CA ASP A 360 2.53 28.76 15.99
C ASP A 360 3.78 28.84 16.87
N ASN A 361 3.75 29.59 17.97
CA ASN A 361 4.89 29.68 18.87
C ASN A 361 4.98 28.46 19.78
N ASP A 362 6.17 27.89 19.90
CA ASP A 362 6.47 27.01 21.02
C ASP A 362 6.29 27.80 22.33
N ARG A 363 5.91 27.13 23.41
CA ARG A 363 5.62 27.75 24.70
C ARG A 363 5.83 26.76 25.84
N GLY A 364 5.94 27.30 27.05
CA GLY A 364 6.15 26.52 28.25
C GLY A 364 7.57 25.95 28.34
N CYS A 365 7.84 25.29 29.46
CA CYS A 365 9.14 24.73 29.80
C CYS A 365 8.94 23.39 30.51
N VAL A 366 9.72 22.38 30.13
CA VAL A 366 9.66 21.02 30.70
C VAL A 366 11.06 20.51 31.03
N LEU A 367 11.12 19.56 31.95
CA LEU A 367 12.27 18.70 32.17
C LEU A 367 12.06 17.43 31.34
N VAL A 368 13.04 17.02 30.54
CA VAL A 368 13.02 15.75 29.80
C VAL A 368 14.03 14.81 30.41
N ASP A 369 13.58 13.61 30.77
CA ASP A 369 14.41 12.53 31.31
C ASP A 369 15.09 11.77 30.17
N CYS A 370 14.28 11.24 29.26
CA CYS A 370 14.75 10.52 28.09
C CYS A 370 13.76 10.57 26.92
N ILE A 371 14.27 10.25 25.73
CA ILE A 371 13.48 9.89 24.56
C ILE A 371 13.79 8.43 24.21
N GLU A 372 12.79 7.57 24.23
CA GLU A 372 12.92 6.17 23.82
C GLU A 372 12.36 5.98 22.42
N LEU A 373 13.07 5.22 21.60
CA LEU A 373 12.63 4.79 20.28
C LEU A 373 12.32 3.30 20.35
N VAL A 374 11.06 2.92 20.20
CA VAL A 374 10.66 1.51 20.05
C VAL A 374 10.27 1.30 18.59
N LYS A 375 10.95 0.41 17.88
CA LYS A 375 10.60 0.10 16.49
C LYS A 375 9.20 -0.52 16.45
N VAL A 376 8.34 -0.02 15.57
CA VAL A 376 7.01 -0.59 15.33
C VAL A 376 7.15 -1.73 14.33
N GLU A 377 6.72 -2.93 14.72
CA GLU A 377 6.77 -4.09 13.84
C GLU A 377 5.63 -4.05 12.83
N PRO A 378 5.91 -4.25 11.53
CA PRO A 378 4.87 -4.27 10.50
C PRO A 378 4.01 -5.51 10.65
N PHE A 379 2.72 -5.41 10.31
CA PHE A 379 1.84 -6.57 10.30
C PHE A 379 2.36 -7.63 9.35
N LEU A 380 2.56 -8.82 9.88
CA LEU A 380 2.85 -9.99 9.07
C LEU A 380 1.55 -10.38 8.39
N THR A 381 1.36 -9.90 7.16
CA THR A 381 0.53 -10.65 6.24
C THR A 381 1.26 -11.95 6.03
N ASP A 382 0.66 -13.09 6.39
CA ASP A 382 0.97 -14.34 5.73
C ASP A 382 0.68 -14.09 4.24
N ARG A 383 1.64 -13.49 3.54
CA ARG A 383 1.88 -13.87 2.18
C ARG A 383 2.29 -15.32 2.36
N SER A 384 1.33 -16.25 2.22
CA SER A 384 1.71 -17.54 1.66
C SER A 384 2.69 -17.18 0.54
N PRO A 385 3.95 -17.64 0.58
CA PRO A 385 4.93 -17.23 -0.41
C PRO A 385 4.23 -17.34 -1.75
N SER A 386 4.20 -16.23 -2.51
CA SER A 386 3.56 -16.23 -3.81
C SER A 386 4.03 -17.51 -4.49
N PRO A 387 3.11 -18.39 -4.94
CA PRO A 387 3.52 -19.67 -5.50
C PRO A 387 4.67 -19.43 -6.47
N LEU A 388 5.66 -20.33 -6.49
CA LEU A 388 6.85 -20.13 -7.33
C LEU A 388 6.46 -19.87 -8.79
N TYR A 389 5.29 -20.35 -9.20
CA TYR A 389 4.67 -20.16 -10.50
C TYR A 389 3.50 -19.14 -10.49
N PRO A 390 3.23 -18.50 -11.64
CA PRO A 390 2.08 -17.60 -11.82
C PRO A 390 0.73 -18.27 -11.52
N GLU A 391 -0.31 -17.50 -11.21
CA GLU A 391 -1.66 -18.04 -11.03
C GLU A 391 -2.13 -18.75 -12.31
N LEU A 392 -2.54 -20.01 -12.22
CA LEU A 392 -2.98 -20.82 -13.34
C LEU A 392 -4.50 -21.08 -13.31
N VAL A 393 -5.11 -21.14 -14.49
CA VAL A 393 -6.48 -21.59 -14.72
C VAL A 393 -6.44 -22.92 -15.46
N ARG A 394 -7.06 -23.95 -14.89
CA ARG A 394 -7.21 -25.24 -15.57
C ARG A 394 -8.28 -25.14 -16.65
N ILE A 395 -7.89 -25.43 -17.88
CA ILE A 395 -8.76 -25.42 -19.06
C ILE A 395 -9.12 -26.87 -19.41
N PRO A 396 -10.41 -27.24 -19.43
CA PRO A 396 -10.82 -28.55 -19.92
C PRO A 396 -10.58 -28.61 -21.44
N GLY A 397 -10.22 -29.80 -21.91
CA GLY A 397 -10.09 -30.04 -23.34
C GLY A 397 -11.44 -30.03 -24.05
N GLY A 398 -11.37 -29.87 -25.37
CA GLY A 398 -12.54 -29.83 -26.24
C GLY A 398 -12.16 -29.48 -27.67
N THR A 399 -13.17 -29.25 -28.49
CA THR A 399 -12.98 -28.99 -29.92
C THR A 399 -13.55 -27.62 -30.28
N PHE A 400 -12.81 -26.85 -31.08
CA PHE A 400 -13.25 -25.56 -31.60
C PHE A 400 -12.88 -25.40 -33.07
N ILE A 401 -13.37 -24.32 -33.67
CA ILE A 401 -12.95 -23.89 -35.00
C ILE A 401 -11.87 -22.82 -34.80
N MET A 402 -10.65 -23.13 -35.23
CA MET A 402 -9.51 -22.23 -35.21
C MET A 402 -9.45 -21.45 -36.53
N GLY A 403 -9.13 -20.17 -36.46
CA GLY A 403 -9.09 -19.26 -37.60
C GLY A 403 -10.45 -18.65 -37.98
N SER A 404 -10.44 -17.73 -38.93
CA SER A 404 -11.60 -16.93 -39.31
C SER A 404 -11.59 -16.56 -40.80
N ASN A 405 -12.75 -16.69 -41.47
CA ASN A 405 -12.95 -16.16 -42.83
C ASN A 405 -13.17 -14.64 -42.87
N LYS A 406 -13.26 -13.98 -41.70
CA LYS A 406 -13.48 -12.54 -41.57
C LYS A 406 -12.21 -11.78 -41.16
N GLY A 407 -11.12 -12.50 -40.92
CA GLY A 407 -9.83 -11.96 -40.53
C GLY A 407 -8.87 -11.77 -41.70
N GLU A 408 -7.61 -11.53 -41.37
CA GLU A 408 -6.51 -11.44 -42.33
C GLU A 408 -6.28 -12.77 -43.07
N PRO A 409 -5.59 -12.77 -44.22
CA PRO A 409 -5.36 -13.99 -44.99
C PRO A 409 -4.74 -15.12 -44.16
N ASP A 410 -3.84 -14.79 -43.22
CA ASP A 410 -3.17 -15.76 -42.37
C ASP A 410 -4.00 -16.32 -41.22
N GLU A 411 -5.19 -15.79 -41.00
CA GLU A 411 -6.22 -16.35 -40.14
C GLU A 411 -7.05 -17.44 -40.85
N GLN A 412 -6.80 -17.71 -42.14
CA GLN A 412 -7.58 -18.62 -42.99
C GLN A 412 -6.82 -19.90 -43.40
N PRO A 413 -7.55 -21.01 -43.68
CA PRO A 413 -9.00 -21.18 -43.51
C PRO A 413 -9.37 -21.58 -42.06
N PRO A 414 -10.62 -21.33 -41.63
CA PRO A 414 -11.16 -21.92 -40.41
C PRO A 414 -11.14 -23.45 -40.49
N HIS A 415 -10.58 -24.10 -39.47
CA HIS A 415 -10.44 -25.56 -39.43
C HIS A 415 -10.68 -26.11 -38.02
N LYS A 416 -10.98 -27.41 -37.93
CA LYS A 416 -11.38 -28.05 -36.68
C LYS A 416 -10.15 -28.46 -35.87
N VAL A 417 -10.04 -27.97 -34.64
CA VAL A 417 -8.94 -28.30 -33.74
C VAL A 417 -9.46 -28.87 -32.43
N THR A 418 -8.90 -29.98 -31.98
CA THR A 418 -9.17 -30.58 -30.66
C THR A 418 -7.99 -30.33 -29.73
N ILE A 419 -8.26 -29.75 -28.56
CA ILE A 419 -7.27 -29.41 -27.54
C ILE A 419 -7.48 -30.34 -26.34
N SER A 420 -6.40 -30.96 -25.88
CA SER A 420 -6.34 -31.72 -24.64
C SER A 420 -6.44 -30.78 -23.42
N PRO A 421 -6.88 -31.27 -22.24
CA PRO A 421 -6.86 -30.45 -21.03
C PRO A 421 -5.45 -29.95 -20.69
N PHE A 422 -5.36 -28.73 -20.18
CA PHE A 422 -4.11 -28.10 -19.77
C PHE A 422 -4.40 -27.03 -18.71
N ALA A 423 -3.38 -26.33 -18.23
CA ALA A 423 -3.58 -25.11 -17.46
C ALA A 423 -2.76 -23.96 -18.07
N ILE A 424 -3.30 -22.75 -18.02
CA ILE A 424 -2.69 -21.54 -18.58
C ILE A 424 -2.61 -20.47 -17.51
N GLY A 425 -1.59 -19.62 -17.56
CA GLY A 425 -1.48 -18.42 -16.74
C GLY A 425 -2.76 -17.62 -16.84
N ARG A 426 -3.34 -17.27 -15.70
CA ARG A 426 -4.50 -16.38 -15.64
C ARG A 426 -4.16 -15.01 -16.21
N TYR A 427 -2.93 -14.58 -15.99
CA TYR A 427 -2.36 -13.31 -16.42
C TYR A 427 -1.10 -13.56 -17.27
N GLU A 428 -0.64 -12.53 -17.95
CA GLU A 428 0.73 -12.45 -18.47
C GLU A 428 1.74 -12.56 -17.31
N VAL A 429 2.95 -13.05 -17.59
CA VAL A 429 4.04 -13.07 -16.61
C VAL A 429 4.41 -11.63 -16.24
N THR A 430 4.41 -11.34 -14.95
CA THR A 430 4.70 -10.00 -14.42
C THR A 430 6.20 -9.73 -14.29
N ASN A 431 6.58 -8.45 -14.15
CA ASN A 431 7.96 -8.06 -13.86
C ASN A 431 8.51 -8.76 -12.60
N GLU A 432 7.73 -8.81 -11.51
CA GLU A 432 8.14 -9.47 -10.27
C GLU A 432 8.39 -10.98 -10.49
N GLU A 433 7.52 -11.65 -11.25
CA GLU A 433 7.65 -13.07 -11.53
C GLU A 433 8.86 -13.36 -12.41
N PHE A 434 9.10 -12.57 -13.46
CA PHE A 434 10.25 -12.72 -14.34
C PHE A 434 11.57 -12.41 -13.63
N GLU A 435 11.60 -11.40 -12.75
CA GLU A 435 12.81 -11.01 -12.01
C GLU A 435 13.25 -12.03 -10.95
N ARG A 436 12.39 -13.01 -10.60
CA ARG A 436 12.82 -14.18 -9.81
C ARG A 436 13.73 -15.11 -10.62
N TYR A 437 13.57 -15.14 -11.94
CA TYR A 437 14.44 -15.86 -12.88
C TYR A 437 15.67 -15.03 -13.23
N ASP A 438 15.46 -13.78 -13.66
CA ASP A 438 16.54 -12.87 -14.04
C ASP A 438 16.39 -11.51 -13.31
N PRO A 439 17.03 -11.36 -12.13
CA PRO A 439 16.98 -10.10 -11.38
C PRO A 439 17.55 -8.90 -12.13
N SER A 440 18.41 -9.12 -13.13
CA SER A 440 18.99 -8.02 -13.93
C SER A 440 17.95 -7.34 -14.81
N HIS A 441 16.82 -8.02 -15.08
CA HIS A 441 15.74 -7.48 -15.88
C HIS A 441 15.13 -6.20 -15.30
N ARG A 442 15.27 -5.99 -13.98
CA ARG A 442 14.82 -4.78 -13.29
C ARG A 442 15.40 -3.48 -13.89
N ALA A 443 16.58 -3.57 -14.52
CA ALA A 443 17.21 -2.43 -15.19
C ALA A 443 16.51 -2.00 -16.49
N PHE A 444 15.64 -2.83 -17.07
CA PHE A 444 14.86 -2.52 -18.27
C PHE A 444 13.47 -1.94 -17.97
N ARG A 445 13.11 -1.80 -16.69
CA ARG A 445 11.89 -1.10 -16.26
C ARG A 445 11.96 0.38 -16.64
N ASP A 446 10.88 0.90 -17.20
CA ASP A 446 10.78 2.28 -17.63
C ASP A 446 9.33 2.79 -17.63
N GLY A 447 9.07 3.96 -18.20
CA GLY A 447 7.72 4.55 -18.26
C GLY A 447 6.66 3.67 -18.92
N VAL A 448 7.03 2.61 -19.66
CA VAL A 448 6.09 1.66 -20.27
C VAL A 448 5.63 0.60 -19.28
N SER A 449 6.57 -0.04 -18.58
CA SER A 449 6.34 -1.12 -17.59
C SER A 449 7.37 -0.96 -16.47
N TRP A 450 6.91 -0.59 -15.27
CA TRP A 450 7.78 -0.33 -14.11
C TRP A 450 7.28 -0.91 -12.80
N ARG A 451 6.00 -1.28 -12.70
CA ARG A 451 5.43 -1.87 -11.48
C ARG A 451 5.67 -3.36 -11.45
N ASP A 452 5.73 -3.91 -10.24
CA ASP A 452 5.92 -5.34 -9.99
C ASP A 452 4.85 -6.21 -10.67
N ARG A 453 3.61 -5.72 -10.73
CA ARG A 453 2.44 -6.43 -11.26
C ARG A 453 2.04 -6.03 -12.68
N GLU A 454 2.85 -5.23 -13.35
CA GLU A 454 2.72 -5.01 -14.79
C GLU A 454 3.38 -6.19 -15.53
N PRO A 455 2.89 -6.56 -16.74
CA PRO A 455 3.49 -7.61 -17.52
C PRO A 455 4.95 -7.28 -17.84
N VAL A 456 5.78 -8.31 -17.85
CA VAL A 456 7.16 -8.20 -18.32
C VAL A 456 7.15 -7.81 -19.80
N THR A 457 7.99 -6.86 -20.15
CA THR A 457 8.19 -6.41 -21.53
C THR A 457 9.66 -6.51 -21.90
N ARG A 458 10.01 -6.37 -23.18
CA ARG A 458 11.42 -6.44 -23.66
C ARG A 458 12.06 -7.81 -23.41
N VAL A 459 11.27 -8.86 -23.58
CA VAL A 459 11.72 -10.25 -23.53
C VAL A 459 11.62 -10.90 -24.90
N SER A 460 12.68 -11.59 -25.31
CA SER A 460 12.64 -12.42 -26.52
C SER A 460 11.86 -13.71 -26.28
N TRP A 461 11.50 -14.41 -27.37
CA TRP A 461 10.95 -15.76 -27.27
C TRP A 461 11.90 -16.71 -26.52
N ILE A 462 13.22 -16.56 -26.72
CA ILE A 462 14.23 -17.37 -26.04
C ILE A 462 14.24 -17.11 -24.54
N ASP A 463 14.12 -15.85 -24.11
CA ASP A 463 14.07 -15.50 -22.69
C ASP A 463 12.82 -16.08 -22.03
N ALA A 464 11.68 -16.00 -22.72
CA ALA A 464 10.43 -16.60 -22.27
C ALA A 464 10.51 -18.14 -22.18
N ALA A 465 11.14 -18.81 -23.16
CA ALA A 465 11.38 -20.25 -23.13
C ALA A 465 12.31 -20.66 -21.98
N ARG A 466 13.37 -19.89 -21.72
CA ARG A 466 14.28 -20.12 -20.60
C ARG A 466 13.60 -19.92 -19.24
N TYR A 467 12.78 -18.88 -19.12
CA TYR A 467 11.94 -18.67 -17.93
C TYR A 467 11.05 -19.88 -17.66
N CYS A 468 10.38 -20.42 -18.69
CA CYS A 468 9.54 -21.61 -18.56
C CYS A 468 10.33 -22.84 -18.09
N ASN A 469 11.52 -23.06 -18.63
CA ASN A 469 12.40 -24.16 -18.18
C ASN A 469 12.85 -23.96 -16.73
N TRP A 470 13.30 -22.76 -16.37
CA TRP A 470 13.67 -22.43 -14.98
C TRP A 470 12.49 -22.69 -14.03
N LEU A 471 11.29 -22.28 -14.43
CA LEU A 471 10.09 -22.48 -13.62
C LEU A 471 9.76 -23.97 -13.47
N SER A 472 9.99 -24.76 -14.52
CA SER A 472 9.85 -26.22 -14.48
C SER A 472 10.80 -26.84 -13.45
N GLU A 473 12.08 -26.48 -13.52
CA GLU A 473 13.11 -27.00 -12.60
C GLU A 473 12.80 -26.62 -11.14
N LYS A 474 12.37 -25.38 -10.91
CA LYS A 474 12.00 -24.89 -9.56
C LYS A 474 10.80 -25.60 -8.95
N ASN A 475 9.99 -26.25 -9.78
CA ASN A 475 8.82 -27.02 -9.34
C ASN A 475 9.01 -28.54 -9.52
N GLY A 476 10.24 -29.00 -9.77
CA GLY A 476 10.54 -30.43 -9.91
C GLY A 476 9.91 -31.08 -11.16
N LEU A 477 9.68 -30.29 -12.21
CA LEU A 477 9.11 -30.73 -13.48
C LEU A 477 10.18 -30.83 -14.56
N THR A 478 9.88 -31.57 -15.63
CA THR A 478 10.78 -31.77 -16.77
C THR A 478 10.74 -30.55 -17.69
N PRO A 479 11.88 -29.87 -17.96
CA PRO A 479 11.93 -28.75 -18.90
C PRO A 479 11.40 -29.12 -20.30
N VAL A 480 10.63 -28.21 -20.90
CA VAL A 480 10.00 -28.43 -22.21
C VAL A 480 10.95 -28.11 -23.36
N TYR A 481 11.78 -27.08 -23.21
CA TYR A 481 12.59 -26.55 -24.30
C TYR A 481 14.04 -27.04 -24.23
N SER A 482 14.65 -27.29 -25.39
CA SER A 482 16.09 -27.59 -25.50
C SER A 482 16.66 -27.06 -26.81
N GLU A 483 17.95 -26.71 -26.82
CA GLU A 483 18.66 -26.43 -28.06
C GLU A 483 19.21 -27.74 -28.65
N GLN A 484 18.95 -27.98 -29.93
CA GLN A 484 19.46 -29.13 -30.66
C GLN A 484 20.15 -28.70 -31.96
N PRO A 485 21.16 -29.43 -32.44
CA PRO A 485 21.70 -29.22 -33.78
C PRO A 485 20.62 -29.34 -34.84
N VAL A 486 20.59 -28.40 -35.80
CA VAL A 486 19.68 -28.50 -36.96
C VAL A 486 19.98 -29.75 -37.78
N ARG A 487 21.27 -30.11 -37.88
CA ARG A 487 21.73 -31.36 -38.50
C ARG A 487 22.97 -31.91 -37.80
N PRO A 488 23.21 -33.24 -37.82
CA PRO A 488 24.38 -33.85 -37.20
C PRO A 488 25.73 -33.35 -37.75
N ASP A 489 25.76 -32.93 -39.01
CA ASP A 489 26.96 -32.46 -39.72
C ASP A 489 27.27 -30.97 -39.49
N ARG A 490 26.36 -30.22 -38.87
CA ARG A 490 26.55 -28.80 -38.51
C ARG A 490 26.13 -28.51 -37.06
N PRO A 491 26.87 -29.01 -36.06
CA PRO A 491 26.50 -28.89 -34.65
C PRO A 491 26.48 -27.45 -34.11
N GLN A 492 27.07 -26.50 -34.84
CA GLN A 492 27.07 -25.08 -34.50
C GLN A 492 25.74 -24.38 -34.82
N GLU A 493 24.99 -24.89 -35.80
CA GLU A 493 23.66 -24.39 -36.13
C GLU A 493 22.65 -25.05 -35.19
N LYS A 494 22.15 -24.30 -34.20
CA LYS A 494 21.20 -24.80 -33.21
C LYS A 494 19.79 -24.28 -33.44
N VAL A 495 18.82 -25.09 -33.08
CA VAL A 495 17.39 -24.75 -33.08
C VAL A 495 16.76 -25.11 -31.74
N TRP A 496 15.80 -24.29 -31.31
CA TRP A 496 15.00 -24.54 -30.12
C TRP A 496 13.86 -25.51 -30.44
N VAL A 497 13.90 -26.67 -29.79
CA VAL A 497 12.91 -27.76 -29.92
C VAL A 497 12.10 -27.86 -28.62
N ALA A 498 10.79 -28.07 -28.75
CA ALA A 498 9.87 -28.22 -27.62
C ALA A 498 9.40 -29.68 -27.49
N ASN A 499 9.67 -30.34 -26.36
CA ASN A 499 9.10 -31.64 -26.03
C ASN A 499 7.73 -31.44 -25.35
N LEU A 500 6.65 -31.38 -26.14
CA LEU A 500 5.30 -31.14 -25.62
C LEU A 500 4.74 -32.29 -24.77
N ASN A 501 5.41 -33.45 -24.73
CA ASN A 501 5.08 -34.55 -23.82
C ASN A 501 5.66 -34.35 -22.40
N ALA A 502 6.53 -33.37 -22.20
CA ALA A 502 7.05 -33.03 -20.89
C ALA A 502 5.95 -32.43 -19.99
N ASP A 503 6.15 -32.53 -18.69
CA ASP A 503 5.23 -32.02 -17.67
C ASP A 503 5.58 -30.62 -17.16
N GLY A 504 6.62 -29.99 -17.72
CA GLY A 504 7.05 -28.65 -17.38
C GLY A 504 6.17 -27.53 -17.89
N PHE A 505 6.46 -26.33 -17.39
CA PHE A 505 5.95 -25.08 -17.91
C PHE A 505 6.51 -24.80 -19.30
N ARG A 506 5.69 -24.13 -20.12
CA ARG A 506 6.01 -23.71 -21.48
C ARG A 506 5.22 -22.45 -21.84
N LEU A 507 5.42 -21.97 -23.06
CA LEU A 507 4.48 -21.03 -23.68
C LEU A 507 3.24 -21.83 -24.11
N PRO A 508 2.06 -21.21 -24.21
CA PRO A 508 0.92 -21.85 -24.86
C PRO A 508 1.26 -22.17 -26.32
N THR A 509 0.68 -23.24 -26.86
CA THR A 509 0.63 -23.37 -28.32
C THR A 509 -0.31 -22.29 -28.87
N GLU A 510 -0.12 -21.95 -30.14
CA GLU A 510 -0.99 -21.01 -30.82
C GLU A 510 -2.48 -21.42 -30.71
N ALA A 511 -2.74 -22.72 -30.90
CA ALA A 511 -4.09 -23.27 -30.84
C ALA A 511 -4.68 -23.29 -29.42
N GLU A 512 -3.87 -23.56 -28.39
CA GLU A 512 -4.31 -23.46 -27.00
C GLU A 512 -4.68 -22.03 -26.62
N TRP A 513 -3.89 -21.06 -27.07
CA TRP A 513 -4.16 -19.64 -26.84
C TRP A 513 -5.51 -19.25 -27.46
N GLU A 514 -5.72 -19.55 -28.74
CA GLU A 514 -6.97 -19.21 -29.42
C GLU A 514 -8.18 -19.97 -28.85
N TYR A 515 -8.00 -21.22 -28.45
CA TYR A 515 -9.05 -22.02 -27.84
C TYR A 515 -9.59 -21.35 -26.57
N VAL A 516 -8.71 -20.80 -25.73
CA VAL A 516 -9.11 -20.07 -24.52
C VAL A 516 -9.73 -18.72 -24.89
N ALA A 517 -9.11 -17.97 -25.80
CA ALA A 517 -9.58 -16.65 -26.22
C ALA A 517 -11.01 -16.73 -26.81
N SER A 518 -11.25 -17.68 -27.70
CA SER A 518 -12.52 -17.82 -28.45
C SER A 518 -13.66 -18.46 -27.65
N GLY A 519 -13.46 -18.73 -26.36
CA GLY A 519 -14.47 -19.32 -25.48
C GLY A 519 -14.68 -20.82 -25.71
N ARG A 520 -13.62 -21.55 -26.10
CA ARG A 520 -13.59 -23.02 -26.15
C ARG A 520 -14.66 -23.67 -27.04
N GLY A 521 -14.93 -23.06 -28.19
CA GLY A 521 -15.96 -23.52 -29.13
C GLY A 521 -17.23 -22.66 -29.16
N GLU A 522 -17.30 -21.59 -28.35
CA GLU A 522 -18.36 -20.58 -28.44
C GLU A 522 -18.20 -19.66 -29.66
N GLY A 523 -17.02 -19.64 -30.30
CA GLY A 523 -16.76 -18.85 -31.51
C GLY A 523 -16.78 -17.35 -31.26
N ARG A 524 -16.29 -16.92 -30.09
CA ARG A 524 -16.22 -15.50 -29.73
C ARG A 524 -15.23 -14.78 -30.63
N THR A 525 -15.59 -13.56 -31.02
CA THR A 525 -14.70 -12.69 -31.81
C THR A 525 -13.58 -12.12 -30.95
N TYR A 526 -13.89 -11.79 -29.69
CA TYR A 526 -12.99 -11.27 -28.67
C TYR A 526 -13.08 -12.13 -27.40
N PRO A 527 -12.09 -12.09 -26.48
CA PRO A 527 -12.14 -12.88 -25.24
C PRO A 527 -13.44 -12.72 -24.44
N TRP A 528 -13.91 -11.48 -24.31
CA TRP A 528 -15.13 -11.11 -23.60
C TRP A 528 -16.43 -11.41 -24.35
N GLY A 529 -16.38 -11.75 -25.64
CA GLY A 529 -17.56 -12.02 -26.45
C GLY A 529 -17.50 -11.39 -27.84
N ASN A 530 -18.64 -10.86 -28.30
CA ASN A 530 -18.77 -10.30 -29.65
C ASN A 530 -19.00 -8.78 -29.64
N ASP A 531 -19.03 -8.16 -28.47
CA ASP A 531 -19.16 -6.71 -28.35
C ASP A 531 -17.89 -6.02 -28.84
N PRO A 532 -18.01 -4.89 -29.56
CA PRO A 532 -16.86 -4.13 -30.04
C PRO A 532 -15.85 -3.79 -28.91
N PRO A 533 -14.54 -3.78 -29.21
CA PRO A 533 -13.51 -3.46 -28.22
C PRO A 533 -13.65 -2.03 -27.72
N GLN A 534 -13.61 -1.86 -26.39
CA GLN A 534 -13.65 -0.56 -25.72
C GLN A 534 -12.39 -0.41 -24.85
N ALA A 535 -11.47 0.45 -25.28
CA ALA A 535 -10.25 0.75 -24.56
C ALA A 535 -10.57 1.28 -23.16
N GLY A 536 -9.83 0.83 -22.13
CA GLY A 536 -10.09 1.22 -20.75
C GLY A 536 -11.23 0.43 -20.07
N ARG A 537 -12.02 -0.34 -20.82
CA ARG A 537 -13.03 -1.26 -20.29
C ARG A 537 -12.65 -2.72 -20.48
N HIS A 538 -12.39 -3.12 -21.72
CA HIS A 538 -12.09 -4.51 -22.07
C HIS A 538 -10.60 -4.84 -22.07
N GLY A 539 -9.73 -3.83 -22.04
CA GLY A 539 -8.29 -4.05 -22.08
C GLY A 539 -7.51 -2.77 -22.29
N ARG A 540 -6.19 -2.89 -22.24
CA ARG A 540 -5.26 -1.80 -22.56
C ARG A 540 -4.84 -1.88 -24.02
N PHE A 541 -5.49 -1.10 -24.87
CA PHE A 541 -5.18 -0.96 -26.31
C PHE A 541 -5.60 0.44 -26.79
N SER A 542 -5.17 0.84 -27.99
CA SER A 542 -5.54 2.13 -28.59
C SER A 542 -7.00 2.11 -29.08
N SER A 543 -7.77 3.17 -28.79
CA SER A 543 -9.12 3.36 -29.36
C SER A 543 -9.10 3.77 -30.83
N ASP A 544 -8.01 4.43 -31.26
CA ASP A 544 -7.90 5.04 -32.58
C ASP A 544 -6.98 4.18 -33.44
N GLY A 545 -7.57 3.37 -34.32
CA GLY A 545 -6.90 2.39 -35.17
C GLY A 545 -5.92 2.94 -36.22
N ALA A 546 -5.40 4.17 -36.07
CA ALA A 546 -4.49 4.77 -37.05
C ALA A 546 -3.39 5.69 -36.47
N SER A 547 -3.31 5.90 -35.15
CA SER A 547 -2.34 6.88 -34.62
C SER A 547 -2.01 6.67 -33.14
N ALA A 548 -1.48 5.51 -32.77
CA ALA A 548 -0.69 5.45 -31.54
C ALA A 548 0.57 6.31 -31.78
N PRO A 549 0.81 7.39 -31.01
CA PRO A 549 2.00 8.21 -31.20
C PRO A 549 3.24 7.31 -31.05
N ARG A 550 4.17 7.40 -32.00
CA ARG A 550 5.53 6.86 -31.81
C ARG A 550 6.00 7.35 -30.45
N LEU A 551 6.36 6.42 -29.55
CA LEU A 551 6.88 6.69 -28.19
C LEU A 551 7.55 8.08 -28.15
N PRO A 552 6.86 9.14 -27.70
CA PRO A 552 7.52 10.41 -27.53
C PRO A 552 8.46 10.22 -26.36
N ALA A 553 9.77 10.32 -26.60
CA ALA A 553 10.72 10.37 -25.51
C ALA A 553 10.53 11.72 -24.79
N PRO A 554 10.30 11.75 -23.46
CA PRO A 554 10.16 10.62 -22.53
C PRO A 554 8.71 10.09 -22.43
N ALA A 555 8.56 8.76 -22.35
CA ALA A 555 7.27 8.09 -22.17
C ALA A 555 6.62 8.59 -20.86
N THR A 556 5.52 9.33 -20.97
CA THR A 556 4.74 9.78 -19.82
C THR A 556 3.93 8.61 -19.26
N ALA A 557 3.48 8.70 -18.00
CA ALA A 557 2.74 7.66 -17.27
C ALA A 557 1.41 7.20 -17.93
N GLU A 558 1.02 7.81 -19.05
CA GLU A 558 -0.16 7.46 -19.85
C GLU A 558 0.17 6.55 -21.05
N CYS A 559 1.45 6.33 -21.37
CA CYS A 559 1.92 5.42 -22.42
C CYS A 559 2.47 4.13 -21.80
N GLY A 560 1.79 3.00 -21.99
CA GLY A 560 2.33 1.71 -21.57
C GLY A 560 1.30 0.65 -21.22
N VAL A 561 1.78 -0.36 -20.50
CA VAL A 561 0.96 -1.48 -20.01
C VAL A 561 0.11 -1.06 -18.81
N SER A 562 -0.81 -1.92 -18.40
CA SER A 562 -1.53 -1.82 -17.14
C SER A 562 -1.14 -2.99 -16.23
N VAL A 563 -1.38 -2.85 -14.93
CA VAL A 563 -1.27 -3.99 -14.01
C VAL A 563 -2.18 -5.12 -14.50
N VAL A 564 -1.69 -6.35 -14.46
CA VAL A 564 -2.44 -7.50 -14.95
C VAL A 564 -3.79 -7.64 -14.21
N GLY A 565 -4.85 -7.94 -14.94
CA GLY A 565 -6.21 -8.06 -14.41
C GLY A 565 -6.94 -6.75 -14.16
N ALA A 566 -6.44 -5.62 -14.66
CA ALA A 566 -7.09 -4.31 -14.48
C ALA A 566 -8.46 -4.20 -15.16
N TYR A 567 -8.76 -5.06 -16.15
CA TYR A 567 -9.95 -4.99 -16.99
C TYR A 567 -10.81 -6.28 -16.87
N PRO A 568 -11.57 -6.47 -15.77
CA PRO A 568 -12.40 -7.66 -15.55
C PRO A 568 -13.44 -7.90 -16.65
N ASP A 569 -14.00 -6.84 -17.23
CA ASP A 569 -14.95 -6.93 -18.36
C ASP A 569 -14.28 -7.47 -19.65
N GLY A 570 -12.95 -7.50 -19.70
CA GLY A 570 -12.15 -8.06 -20.79
C GLY A 570 -11.86 -9.55 -20.69
N ALA A 571 -12.29 -10.20 -19.61
CA ALA A 571 -11.92 -11.58 -19.32
C ALA A 571 -12.43 -12.56 -20.39
N SER A 572 -11.65 -13.62 -20.63
CA SER A 572 -12.16 -14.78 -21.35
C SER A 572 -13.27 -15.48 -20.57
N ARG A 573 -13.96 -16.42 -21.24
CA ARG A 573 -14.96 -17.30 -20.63
C ARG A 573 -14.49 -17.95 -19.32
N ASP A 574 -13.21 -18.30 -19.26
CA ASP A 574 -12.61 -19.04 -18.14
C ASP A 574 -11.86 -18.11 -17.17
N LEU A 575 -12.14 -16.81 -17.21
CA LEU A 575 -11.51 -15.77 -16.37
C LEU A 575 -10.00 -15.64 -16.60
N VAL A 576 -9.53 -16.01 -17.78
CA VAL A 576 -8.17 -15.71 -18.25
C VAL A 576 -8.18 -14.27 -18.75
N MET A 577 -7.34 -13.45 -18.12
CA MET A 577 -7.33 -12.00 -18.22
C MET A 577 -6.35 -11.55 -19.29
N ASP A 578 -6.57 -10.34 -19.80
CA ASP A 578 -5.63 -9.62 -20.66
C ASP A 578 -5.25 -10.38 -21.94
N MET A 579 -6.12 -11.27 -22.42
CA MET A 579 -5.93 -11.99 -23.70
C MET A 579 -6.09 -11.09 -24.93
N ALA A 580 -6.43 -9.82 -24.74
CA ALA A 580 -6.60 -8.83 -25.78
C ALA A 580 -6.09 -7.46 -25.26
N GLY A 581 -4.95 -7.03 -25.81
CA GLY A 581 -4.24 -5.83 -25.40
C GLY A 581 -3.19 -6.11 -24.33
N ASN A 582 -2.78 -5.06 -23.62
CA ASN A 582 -1.66 -5.07 -22.69
C ASN A 582 -0.36 -5.47 -23.41
N VAL A 583 0.14 -6.70 -23.36
CA VAL A 583 1.25 -7.14 -24.21
C VAL A 583 0.84 -8.24 -25.17
N ALA A 584 1.42 -8.23 -26.37
CA ALA A 584 1.25 -9.36 -27.28
C ALA A 584 2.13 -10.53 -26.79
N GLU A 585 1.62 -11.75 -26.95
CA GLU A 585 2.12 -12.90 -26.21
C GLU A 585 2.79 -13.94 -27.11
N TRP A 586 4.04 -14.27 -26.81
CA TRP A 586 4.77 -15.34 -27.48
C TRP A 586 4.10 -16.71 -27.34
N CYS A 587 3.94 -17.42 -28.45
CA CYS A 587 3.49 -18.82 -28.48
C CYS A 587 4.65 -19.78 -28.83
N THR A 588 4.49 -21.08 -28.54
CA THR A 588 5.50 -22.10 -28.87
C THR A 588 5.73 -22.23 -30.38
N ASP A 589 4.69 -22.07 -31.18
CA ASP A 589 4.66 -22.35 -32.62
C ASP A 589 5.67 -21.54 -33.44
N TRP A 590 6.27 -22.20 -34.43
CA TRP A 590 6.85 -21.51 -35.58
C TRP A 590 5.74 -20.99 -36.49
N TYR A 591 5.82 -19.72 -36.85
CA TYR A 591 4.84 -19.08 -37.71
C TYR A 591 4.87 -19.69 -39.12
N TRP A 592 3.69 -19.96 -39.65
CA TRP A 592 3.51 -20.44 -41.02
C TRP A 592 2.15 -19.99 -41.57
N TYR A 593 2.08 -19.93 -42.90
CA TYR A 593 0.93 -19.48 -43.68
C TYR A 593 0.87 -20.27 -44.99
N PRO A 594 -0.33 -20.72 -45.45
CA PRO A 594 -1.66 -20.63 -44.83
C PRO A 594 -1.88 -21.63 -43.69
N TYR A 595 -3.00 -21.52 -42.94
CA TYR A 595 -3.40 -22.60 -42.03
C TYR A 595 -3.70 -23.90 -42.79
N PRO A 596 -3.57 -25.06 -42.14
CA PRO A 596 -4.00 -26.32 -42.72
C PRO A 596 -5.53 -26.37 -42.76
N SER A 597 -6.09 -27.14 -43.69
CA SER A 597 -7.56 -27.27 -43.82
C SER A 597 -8.12 -28.47 -43.08
N GLU A 598 -7.26 -29.45 -42.78
CA GLU A 598 -7.60 -30.69 -42.11
C GLU A 598 -7.84 -30.51 -40.60
N ALA A 599 -8.59 -31.44 -40.03
CA ALA A 599 -8.80 -31.46 -38.58
C ALA A 599 -7.51 -31.91 -37.85
N GLN A 600 -7.18 -31.22 -36.76
CA GLN A 600 -5.97 -31.48 -35.98
C GLN A 600 -6.28 -31.74 -34.49
N THR A 601 -5.36 -32.41 -33.80
CA THR A 601 -5.40 -32.62 -32.35
C THR A 601 -4.08 -32.12 -31.75
N ASP A 602 -4.17 -31.24 -30.76
CA ASP A 602 -3.05 -30.55 -30.12
C ASP A 602 -1.99 -30.02 -31.11
N PRO A 603 -2.40 -29.27 -32.17
CA PRO A 603 -1.45 -28.81 -33.16
C PRO A 603 -0.46 -27.83 -32.55
N CYS A 604 0.81 -28.01 -32.94
CA CYS A 604 1.89 -27.06 -32.70
C CYS A 604 2.90 -27.18 -33.84
N ASN A 605 3.10 -26.13 -34.64
CA ASN A 605 4.09 -26.17 -35.71
C ASN A 605 5.51 -26.11 -35.14
N GLN A 606 6.20 -27.25 -35.14
CA GLN A 606 7.58 -27.36 -34.69
C GLN A 606 8.62 -27.29 -35.82
N THR A 607 8.19 -27.12 -37.08
CA THR A 607 9.10 -27.02 -38.22
C THR A 607 9.86 -25.69 -38.14
N PRO A 608 11.20 -25.70 -38.02
CA PRO A 608 11.98 -24.47 -37.88
C PRO A 608 11.72 -23.48 -39.01
N GLY A 609 11.42 -22.24 -38.64
CA GLY A 609 11.19 -21.13 -39.55
C GLY A 609 11.99 -19.88 -39.18
N ASN A 610 11.61 -18.73 -39.72
CA ASN A 610 12.25 -17.45 -39.39
C ASN A 610 11.59 -16.74 -38.20
N PHE A 611 10.31 -17.05 -37.94
CA PHE A 611 9.48 -16.30 -37.00
C PHE A 611 8.67 -17.24 -36.09
N ARG A 612 8.44 -16.81 -34.85
CA ARG A 612 7.54 -17.44 -33.88
C ARG A 612 6.21 -16.69 -33.87
N VAL A 613 5.14 -17.40 -33.54
CA VAL A 613 3.80 -16.82 -33.43
C VAL A 613 3.68 -15.93 -32.19
N ILE A 614 2.95 -14.84 -32.33
CA ILE A 614 2.54 -13.90 -31.27
C ILE A 614 1.02 -13.71 -31.37
N ARG A 615 0.32 -13.57 -30.24
CA ARG A 615 -1.15 -13.41 -30.17
C ARG A 615 -1.58 -12.24 -29.27
N GLY A 616 -2.82 -11.78 -29.43
CA GLY A 616 -3.54 -10.93 -28.46
C GLY A 616 -3.41 -9.41 -28.64
N GLY A 617 -2.54 -8.94 -29.52
CA GLY A 617 -2.28 -7.51 -29.67
C GLY A 617 -1.66 -6.88 -28.42
N SER A 618 -1.47 -5.57 -28.40
CA SER A 618 -0.83 -4.88 -27.26
C SER A 618 -1.42 -3.49 -27.03
N TRP A 619 -0.89 -2.81 -26.01
CA TRP A 619 -1.20 -1.42 -25.67
C TRP A 619 -0.84 -0.41 -26.76
N GLY A 620 0.07 -0.74 -27.69
CA GLY A 620 0.69 0.20 -28.63
C GLY A 620 0.51 -0.11 -30.11
N TRP A 621 1.62 -0.20 -30.87
CA TRP A 621 1.65 -0.32 -32.34
C TRP A 621 0.84 -1.50 -32.91
N TYR A 622 0.62 -2.52 -32.08
CA TYR A 622 -0.17 -3.72 -32.37
C TYR A 622 -1.62 -3.62 -31.86
N GLY A 623 -2.09 -2.41 -31.51
CA GLY A 623 -3.41 -2.18 -30.92
C GLY A 623 -4.60 -2.42 -31.85
N THR A 624 -4.37 -2.74 -33.13
CA THR A 624 -5.41 -2.79 -34.16
C THR A 624 -6.17 -4.11 -34.25
N SER A 625 -5.78 -5.15 -33.52
CA SER A 625 -6.50 -6.41 -33.57
C SER A 625 -6.61 -7.10 -32.22
N GLN A 626 -7.79 -6.96 -31.63
CA GLN A 626 -8.17 -7.63 -30.38
C GLN A 626 -8.81 -9.00 -30.67
N ARG A 627 -8.90 -9.40 -31.94
CA ARG A 627 -9.64 -10.60 -32.35
C ARG A 627 -8.91 -11.84 -31.85
N CYS A 628 -9.67 -12.84 -31.41
CA CYS A 628 -9.12 -14.10 -30.96
C CYS A 628 -8.28 -14.80 -32.04
N SER A 629 -8.67 -14.68 -33.31
CA SER A 629 -8.02 -15.32 -34.45
C SER A 629 -6.85 -14.54 -35.04
N ASP A 630 -6.61 -13.30 -34.59
CA ASP A 630 -5.53 -12.47 -35.13
C ASP A 630 -4.16 -13.09 -34.82
N ARG A 631 -3.26 -12.95 -35.79
CA ARG A 631 -1.93 -13.56 -35.73
C ARG A 631 -0.87 -12.51 -35.98
N GLU A 632 0.15 -12.56 -35.14
CA GLU A 632 1.38 -11.81 -35.33
C GLU A 632 2.56 -12.76 -35.33
N PHE A 633 3.71 -12.25 -35.77
CA PHE A 633 4.94 -13.03 -35.80
C PHE A 633 6.17 -12.14 -35.68
N ASN A 634 7.22 -12.66 -35.06
CA ASN A 634 8.51 -12.00 -35.04
C ASN A 634 9.66 -13.01 -34.83
N SER A 635 10.90 -12.57 -35.02
CA SER A 635 12.08 -13.44 -34.88
C SER A 635 12.25 -13.85 -33.43
N GLN A 636 12.61 -15.12 -33.18
CA GLN A 636 12.80 -15.63 -31.81
C GLN A 636 13.88 -14.90 -31.01
N ASN A 637 14.85 -14.28 -31.70
CA ASN A 637 15.94 -13.50 -31.10
C ASN A 637 15.59 -12.04 -30.91
N TYR A 638 14.43 -11.60 -31.41
CA TYR A 638 14.00 -10.23 -31.26
C TYR A 638 13.72 -10.01 -29.77
N PRO A 639 14.50 -9.18 -29.05
CA PRO A 639 14.31 -8.96 -27.62
C PRO A 639 13.00 -8.24 -27.32
N GLY A 640 12.23 -7.87 -28.34
CA GLY A 640 10.95 -7.22 -28.20
C GLY A 640 11.10 -5.73 -27.94
N HIS A 641 10.34 -4.93 -28.69
CA HIS A 641 9.94 -3.63 -28.20
C HIS A 641 9.08 -3.79 -26.94
N ALA A 642 8.78 -2.68 -26.27
CA ALA A 642 7.98 -2.63 -25.04
C ALA A 642 6.51 -3.11 -25.19
N TYR A 643 6.18 -3.83 -26.26
CA TYR A 643 4.86 -4.33 -26.64
C TYR A 643 4.71 -5.85 -26.47
N TYR A 644 5.82 -6.60 -26.30
CA TYR A 644 5.80 -8.06 -26.24
C TYR A 644 6.14 -8.56 -24.84
N GLY A 645 5.37 -9.54 -24.40
CA GLY A 645 5.62 -10.36 -23.23
C GLY A 645 5.16 -11.78 -23.50
N PHE A 646 4.67 -12.47 -22.48
CA PHE A 646 4.19 -13.83 -22.62
C PHE A 646 3.36 -14.25 -21.41
N ARG A 647 2.63 -15.36 -21.58
CA ARG A 647 2.07 -16.13 -20.47
C ARG A 647 2.57 -17.56 -20.50
N VAL A 648 2.46 -18.24 -19.38
CA VAL A 648 2.84 -19.65 -19.25
C VAL A 648 1.66 -20.59 -19.47
N ALA A 649 1.95 -21.80 -19.91
CA ALA A 649 1.04 -22.94 -19.94
C ALA A 649 1.75 -24.17 -19.37
N ILE A 650 0.99 -25.15 -18.93
CA ILE A 650 1.48 -26.44 -18.42
C ILE A 650 0.49 -27.53 -18.81
N SER A 651 0.99 -28.72 -19.14
CA SER A 651 0.12 -29.86 -19.44
C SER A 651 -0.76 -30.24 -18.25
N ASP A 652 -1.90 -30.91 -18.47
CA ASP A 652 -2.76 -31.38 -17.37
C ASP A 652 -2.03 -32.34 -16.42
N ALA A 653 -1.05 -33.11 -16.93
CA ALA A 653 -0.18 -33.94 -16.12
C ALA A 653 0.70 -33.11 -15.16
N GLY A 654 1.36 -32.06 -15.69
CA GLY A 654 2.15 -31.14 -14.88
C GLY A 654 1.32 -30.37 -13.87
N TRP A 655 0.16 -29.85 -14.29
CA TRP A 655 -0.80 -29.17 -13.41
C TRP A 655 -1.23 -30.06 -12.25
N LYS A 656 -1.58 -31.33 -12.50
CA LYS A 656 -1.95 -32.29 -11.45
C LYS A 656 -0.82 -32.53 -10.44
N LYS A 657 0.44 -32.56 -10.88
CA LYS A 657 1.60 -32.72 -9.99
C LYS A 657 1.74 -31.54 -9.04
N ILE A 658 1.72 -30.30 -9.55
CA ILE A 658 1.93 -29.10 -8.73
C ILE A 658 0.70 -28.70 -7.89
N SER A 659 -0.51 -29.08 -8.33
CA SER A 659 -1.73 -28.85 -7.55
C SER A 659 -1.92 -29.90 -6.45
N GLY A 660 -1.49 -31.14 -6.66
CA GLY A 660 -1.51 -32.21 -5.65
C GLY A 660 -0.54 -31.98 -4.49
N GLN A 661 0.64 -31.41 -4.77
CA GLN A 661 1.61 -31.01 -3.73
C GLN A 661 1.01 -29.98 -2.76
N ARG A 662 0.20 -29.04 -3.28
CA ARG A 662 -0.44 -27.98 -2.51
C ARG A 662 -1.60 -28.44 -1.61
N ALA A 663 -2.08 -29.68 -1.76
CA ALA A 663 -3.11 -30.26 -0.89
C ALA A 663 -2.52 -31.05 0.29
N GLN A 664 -1.20 -31.28 0.30
CA GLN A 664 -0.47 -31.98 1.36
C GLN A 664 0.29 -31.02 2.30
N GLU A 665 0.54 -29.79 1.86
CA GLU A 665 1.01 -28.64 2.66
C GLU A 665 -0.18 -27.85 3.22
#